data_AF-A0A955IXI4-F1
#
_entry.id   AF-A0A955IXI4-F1
#
_cell.length_a   1.000
_cell.length_b   1.000
_cell.length_c   1.000
_cell.angle_alpha   90.00
_cell.angle_beta   90.00
_cell.angle_gamma   90.00
#
_symmetry.space_group_name_H-M   'P 1'
#
loop_
_entity.id
_entity.type
_entity.pdbx_description
1 polymer ?
#
loop_
_entity_poly.entity_id
_entity_poly.type
_entity_poly.pdbx_seq_one_letter_code
_entity_poly.pdbx_strand_id
1 'polypeptide(L)'
;MRTNRAKQILLAALGLLYLAALLLSHKAQPSKISAFPIELADDRTYGALLLEDTEDSQYPLFVRRWGQNTTNPERSPVILLHGSPGNADNFSTLAPILAQSERLIIAPDLPGYGRSPMREDLSYQSQARVVFLMMDALSIDRAHIIGWSSGGGVALQMAHLHPERTASITLLASIGNQETEGSGSYFFEHTKYALGLALFGYFPETVPHFGKLGTFQSRAGWLEAFWDSDQRELTRIMPTIETPTLIMHGRNDFLVPARSAEKHHELMPVYSRLVMLDASHFIPMLQAEEASEYLNNHFARHDDPTVTVLNEDIILAPEPDRHGYDRLLHAIGERIHALPWAAVLIGITLLVRFFPHLGILLTILFVVTLDIDFGVALLGILTGRVWWLSRGANILDRPWSILGWIRGLLFIIPAFVIGSLYAVFIVTSTHHAGLLGFLLATLAVCSILRFLRLGVTREGRARIAGGFGRLTNHEYWASAIIYLPVILSFARRFSLKPLARLSAVNPGYAPDGGVNEDAKSAINNRFPNDPAVLPIHFVDRNDDHARRLGQAANAVRTSEQLGGYPIIAKPDRGEHGVGVSLIDNEQKLDAYLRTHREPIVLQKYHPGPEEVGVLWVRDPKTVPDPDAPTPHGSIYAVTIKHFPVITGDGKRSIRQLILKHPRYRCQARMFLERVRHEQHRIPENNETVKLGLAGNHKQGAKFTDGEHLITPELSARIDMIARGFRDENGQGFDIGRFDLRCESHENLSVGEFGIIELNGLASEPTNLYDPERSIFWAWRVLRGYWKHAESLADARIATSTGKPIGTRSTRRKLLGWLGRGLGLKTRR
;
A
#
# COMPACT_ATOMS: atom_id res chain seq x y z
N MET A 1 -6.88 47.35 -4.99
CA MET A 1 -7.84 47.48 -6.13
C MET A 1 -7.20 47.27 -7.51
N ARG A 2 -6.07 47.90 -7.88
CA ARG A 2 -5.44 47.75 -9.23
C ARG A 2 -4.98 46.33 -9.59
N THR A 3 -4.53 45.54 -8.61
CA THR A 3 -4.10 44.13 -8.80
C THR A 3 -5.24 43.17 -9.18
N ASN A 4 -6.49 43.52 -8.88
CA ASN A 4 -7.65 42.69 -9.22
C ASN A 4 -8.09 42.89 -10.68
N ARG A 5 -7.97 44.13 -11.20
CA ARG A 5 -8.37 44.47 -12.57
C ARG A 5 -7.44 43.86 -13.62
N ALA A 6 -6.13 43.86 -13.37
CA ALA A 6 -5.16 43.20 -14.24
C ALA A 6 -5.37 41.67 -14.30
N LYS A 7 -5.68 41.04 -13.16
CA LYS A 7 -6.04 39.61 -13.11
C LYS A 7 -7.34 39.32 -13.87
N GLN A 8 -8.35 40.17 -13.72
CA GLN A 8 -9.61 40.03 -14.46
C GLN A 8 -9.42 40.16 -15.97
N ILE A 9 -8.63 41.13 -16.44
CA ILE A 9 -8.29 41.29 -17.86
C ILE A 9 -7.53 40.08 -18.39
N LEU A 10 -6.54 39.58 -17.64
CA LEU A 10 -5.79 38.38 -18.02
C LEU A 10 -6.69 37.14 -18.10
N LEU A 11 -7.59 36.94 -17.14
CA LEU A 11 -8.55 35.83 -17.15
C LEU A 11 -9.53 35.94 -18.33
N ALA A 12 -10.02 37.15 -18.65
CA ALA A 12 -10.88 37.37 -19.81
C ALA A 12 -10.14 37.07 -21.13
N ALA A 13 -8.89 37.51 -21.26
CA ALA A 13 -8.06 37.21 -22.43
C ALA A 13 -7.78 35.71 -22.59
N LEU A 14 -7.46 35.01 -21.48
CA LEU A 14 -7.28 33.55 -21.49
C LEU A 14 -8.58 32.82 -21.86
N GLY A 15 -9.73 33.29 -21.38
CA GLY A 15 -11.04 32.74 -21.75
C GLY A 15 -11.37 32.90 -23.24
N LEU A 16 -11.09 34.07 -23.82
CA LEU A 16 -11.27 34.31 -25.25
C LEU A 16 -10.33 33.45 -26.11
N LEU A 17 -9.06 33.32 -25.71
CA LEU A 17 -8.09 32.44 -26.38
C LEU A 17 -8.54 30.98 -26.35
N TYR A 18 -9.08 30.53 -25.21
CA TYR A 18 -9.62 29.18 -25.07
C TYR A 18 -10.84 28.96 -25.99
N LEU A 19 -11.79 29.90 -26.02
CA LEU A 19 -12.96 29.81 -26.89
C LEU A 19 -12.57 29.79 -28.38
N ALA A 20 -11.61 30.63 -28.78
CA ALA A 20 -11.08 30.63 -30.14
C ALA A 20 -10.42 29.29 -30.50
N ALA A 21 -9.60 28.73 -29.59
CA ALA A 21 -9.00 27.42 -29.77
C ALA A 21 -10.05 26.30 -29.88
N LEU A 22 -11.13 26.38 -29.09
CA LEU A 22 -12.23 25.41 -29.12
C LEU A 22 -12.97 25.46 -30.47
N LEU A 23 -13.32 26.65 -30.95
CA LEU A 23 -13.97 26.83 -32.25
C LEU A 23 -13.09 26.36 -33.41
N LEU A 24 -11.79 26.66 -33.37
CA LEU A 24 -10.82 26.17 -34.35
C LEU A 24 -10.69 24.65 -34.31
N SER A 25 -10.66 24.06 -33.12
CA SER A 25 -10.62 22.60 -32.94
C SER A 25 -11.80 21.90 -33.61
N HIS A 26 -13.01 22.44 -33.45
CA HIS A 26 -14.22 21.88 -34.07
C HIS A 26 -14.25 22.05 -35.59
N LYS A 27 -13.76 23.18 -36.11
CA LYS A 27 -13.63 23.38 -37.57
C LYS A 27 -12.54 22.52 -38.22
N ALA A 28 -11.47 22.22 -37.49
CA ALA A 28 -10.32 21.46 -37.97
C ALA A 28 -10.47 19.94 -37.80
N GLN A 29 -11.61 19.45 -37.32
CA GLN A 29 -11.89 18.01 -37.33
C GLN A 29 -11.97 17.55 -38.79
N PRO A 30 -11.34 16.41 -39.16
CA PRO A 30 -11.43 15.88 -40.52
C PRO A 30 -12.90 15.74 -40.91
N SER A 31 -13.28 16.42 -42.00
CA SER A 31 -14.67 16.56 -42.44
C SER A 31 -15.28 15.22 -42.87
N LYS A 32 -16.58 15.11 -42.59
CA LYS A 32 -17.50 14.02 -42.91
C LYS A 32 -17.31 13.44 -44.32
N ILE A 33 -17.26 12.10 -44.32
CA ILE A 33 -17.48 11.12 -45.39
C ILE A 33 -18.08 11.73 -46.68
N SER A 34 -17.30 11.72 -47.75
CA SER A 34 -17.84 11.81 -49.11
C SER A 34 -18.48 10.45 -49.45
N ALA A 35 -19.82 10.40 -49.47
CA ALA A 35 -20.55 9.26 -50.01
C ALA A 35 -20.42 9.29 -51.54
N PHE A 36 -19.61 8.38 -52.09
CA PHE A 36 -19.61 8.12 -53.53
C PHE A 36 -20.43 6.85 -53.78
N PRO A 37 -21.39 6.85 -54.73
CA PRO A 37 -21.97 5.60 -55.21
C PRO A 37 -20.86 4.80 -55.93
N ILE A 38 -20.72 3.52 -55.60
CA ILE A 38 -19.71 2.65 -56.22
C ILE A 38 -20.41 1.62 -57.10
N GLU A 39 -20.03 1.59 -58.38
CA GLU A 39 -20.27 0.45 -59.28
C GLU A 39 -19.33 -0.71 -58.90
N LEU A 40 -19.92 -1.89 -58.72
CA LEU A 40 -19.33 -3.08 -58.08
C LEU A 40 -18.47 -3.89 -59.07
N ALA A 41 -17.17 -4.04 -58.81
CA ALA A 41 -16.27 -4.81 -59.68
C ALA A 41 -15.21 -5.70 -58.97
N ASP A 42 -15.13 -5.74 -57.63
CA ASP A 42 -14.10 -6.54 -56.93
C ASP A 42 -14.63 -7.21 -55.65
N ASP A 43 -14.14 -8.42 -55.35
CA ASP A 43 -14.60 -9.37 -54.30
C ASP A 43 -14.31 -8.89 -52.85
N ARG A 44 -13.92 -7.61 -52.68
CA ARG A 44 -13.63 -6.92 -51.40
C ARG A 44 -14.33 -5.57 -51.31
N THR A 45 -15.56 -5.47 -51.82
CA THR A 45 -16.29 -4.21 -51.91
C THR A 45 -16.80 -3.75 -50.54
N TYR A 46 -16.24 -2.65 -50.04
CA TYR A 46 -16.74 -1.90 -48.88
C TYR A 46 -17.23 -0.54 -49.37
N GLY A 47 -18.52 -0.26 -49.19
CA GLY A 47 -19.16 0.92 -49.77
C GLY A 47 -20.45 1.32 -49.06
N ALA A 48 -20.97 2.50 -49.39
CA ALA A 48 -22.24 2.99 -48.85
C ALA A 48 -23.41 2.48 -49.71
N LEU A 49 -24.38 1.85 -49.05
CA LEU A 49 -25.69 1.49 -49.58
C LEU A 49 -26.70 2.52 -49.09
N LEU A 50 -27.40 3.19 -50.01
CA LEU A 50 -28.44 4.16 -49.66
C LEU A 50 -29.75 3.41 -49.40
N LEU A 51 -30.23 3.48 -48.16
CA LEU A 51 -31.50 2.90 -47.73
C LEU A 51 -32.60 3.95 -47.80
N GLU A 52 -33.76 3.57 -48.30
CA GLU A 52 -34.97 4.38 -48.18
C GLU A 52 -35.52 4.22 -46.75
N ASP A 53 -35.42 5.28 -45.95
CA ASP A 53 -35.74 5.27 -44.53
C ASP A 53 -36.77 6.38 -44.27
N THR A 54 -38.05 5.98 -44.23
CA THR A 54 -39.26 6.84 -44.35
C THR A 54 -39.39 7.54 -45.71
N GLU A 55 -40.60 7.98 -46.07
CA GLU A 55 -40.97 8.40 -47.45
C GLU A 55 -40.08 9.52 -48.06
N ASP A 56 -39.22 10.22 -47.30
CA ASP A 56 -38.42 11.35 -47.79
C ASP A 56 -36.94 11.38 -47.34
N SER A 57 -36.38 10.32 -46.75
CA SER A 57 -34.97 10.34 -46.29
C SER A 57 -34.13 9.14 -46.72
N GLN A 58 -32.94 9.41 -47.27
CA GLN A 58 -31.95 8.38 -47.61
C GLN A 58 -30.90 8.24 -46.51
N TYR A 59 -30.72 7.02 -46.00
CA TYR A 59 -29.72 6.70 -44.99
C TYR A 59 -28.55 5.91 -45.60
N PRO A 60 -27.30 6.44 -45.58
CA PRO A 60 -26.14 5.73 -46.11
C PRO A 60 -25.61 4.70 -45.09
N LEU A 61 -25.90 3.41 -45.31
CA LEU A 61 -25.35 2.31 -44.53
C LEU A 61 -24.08 1.78 -45.19
N PHE A 62 -22.95 1.77 -44.47
CA PHE A 62 -21.72 1.17 -44.99
C PHE A 62 -21.75 -0.35 -44.85
N VAL A 63 -21.45 -1.05 -45.92
CA VAL A 63 -21.54 -2.51 -46.00
C VAL A 63 -20.29 -3.07 -46.66
N ARG A 64 -19.82 -4.20 -46.15
CA ARG A 64 -18.73 -5.00 -46.72
C ARG A 64 -19.28 -6.34 -47.22
N ARG A 65 -18.77 -6.83 -48.35
CA ARG A 65 -19.18 -8.12 -48.94
C ARG A 65 -17.98 -9.02 -49.22
N TRP A 66 -18.24 -10.33 -49.17
CA TRP A 66 -17.33 -11.39 -49.59
C TRP A 66 -18.11 -12.52 -50.27
N GLY A 67 -17.44 -13.27 -51.14
CA GLY A 67 -18.01 -14.43 -51.82
C GLY A 67 -18.79 -14.04 -53.06
N GLN A 68 -19.92 -14.72 -53.31
CA GLN A 68 -20.71 -14.56 -54.53
C GLN A 68 -21.25 -13.12 -54.68
N ASN A 69 -21.28 -12.60 -55.91
CA ASN A 69 -21.82 -11.27 -56.21
C ASN A 69 -23.36 -11.21 -56.27
N THR A 70 -24.03 -12.36 -56.26
CA THR A 70 -25.51 -12.48 -56.33
C THR A 70 -26.01 -13.52 -55.34
N THR A 71 -27.29 -13.42 -54.98
CA THR A 71 -27.98 -14.39 -54.11
C THR A 71 -28.21 -15.71 -54.84
N ASN A 72 -27.91 -16.84 -54.20
CA ASN A 72 -28.26 -18.16 -54.69
C ASN A 72 -29.61 -18.60 -54.09
N PRO A 73 -30.64 -18.94 -54.88
CA PRO A 73 -31.94 -19.39 -54.36
C PRO A 73 -31.85 -20.65 -53.47
N GLU A 74 -30.84 -21.50 -53.67
CA GLU A 74 -30.65 -22.73 -52.89
C GLU A 74 -29.74 -22.53 -51.66
N ARG A 75 -29.09 -21.36 -51.52
CA ARG A 75 -28.18 -21.06 -50.39
C ARG A 75 -28.42 -19.65 -49.89
N SER A 76 -29.07 -19.55 -48.73
CA SER A 76 -29.36 -18.26 -48.12
C SER A 76 -28.05 -17.50 -47.82
N PRO A 77 -27.99 -16.18 -48.09
CA PRO A 77 -26.84 -15.34 -47.73
C PRO A 77 -26.62 -15.31 -46.22
N VAL A 78 -25.42 -14.89 -45.81
CA VAL A 78 -25.05 -14.74 -44.39
C VAL A 78 -24.80 -13.28 -44.08
N ILE A 79 -25.46 -12.75 -43.06
CA ILE A 79 -25.27 -11.39 -42.55
C ILE A 79 -24.51 -11.46 -41.23
N LEU A 80 -23.41 -10.71 -41.13
CA LEU A 80 -22.52 -10.67 -39.98
C LEU A 80 -22.65 -9.34 -39.23
N LEU A 81 -23.19 -9.38 -38.02
CA LEU A 81 -23.43 -8.22 -37.16
C LEU A 81 -22.32 -8.10 -36.11
N HIS A 82 -21.56 -7.01 -36.17
CA HIS A 82 -20.35 -6.84 -35.36
C HIS A 82 -20.64 -6.52 -33.88
N GLY A 83 -19.61 -6.69 -33.05
CA GLY A 83 -19.63 -6.31 -31.63
C GLY A 83 -19.35 -4.82 -31.41
N SER A 84 -19.46 -4.37 -30.16
CA SER A 84 -19.16 -2.99 -29.75
C SER A 84 -17.76 -2.89 -29.11
N PRO A 85 -16.97 -1.84 -29.37
CA PRO A 85 -17.20 -0.66 -30.22
C PRO A 85 -16.77 -0.89 -31.69
N GLY A 86 -16.91 -2.10 -32.21
CA GLY A 86 -16.35 -2.57 -33.48
C GLY A 86 -17.06 -2.08 -34.74
N ASN A 87 -16.81 -2.79 -35.85
CA ASN A 87 -17.36 -2.50 -37.19
C ASN A 87 -17.25 -3.75 -38.10
N ALA A 88 -17.61 -3.65 -39.38
CA ALA A 88 -17.57 -4.77 -40.33
C ALA A 88 -16.19 -5.45 -40.46
N ASP A 89 -15.08 -4.75 -40.19
CA ASP A 89 -13.73 -5.31 -40.29
C ASP A 89 -13.45 -6.39 -39.24
N ASN A 90 -14.29 -6.49 -38.20
CA ASN A 90 -14.19 -7.56 -37.19
C ASN A 90 -14.32 -8.96 -37.79
N PHE A 91 -14.93 -9.09 -38.96
CA PHE A 91 -15.08 -10.36 -39.66
C PHE A 91 -14.06 -10.58 -40.78
N SER A 92 -13.01 -9.76 -40.88
CA SER A 92 -12.02 -9.87 -41.97
C SER A 92 -11.30 -11.23 -42.02
N THR A 93 -11.26 -11.98 -40.91
CA THR A 93 -10.72 -13.35 -40.86
C THR A 93 -11.80 -14.40 -41.14
N LEU A 94 -12.96 -14.31 -40.47
CA LEU A 94 -14.04 -15.29 -40.59
C LEU A 94 -14.79 -15.23 -41.92
N ALA A 95 -15.12 -14.04 -42.42
CA ALA A 95 -15.95 -13.88 -43.61
C ALA A 95 -15.35 -14.51 -44.88
N PRO A 96 -14.04 -14.36 -45.17
CA PRO A 96 -13.42 -15.07 -46.30
C PRO A 96 -13.46 -16.60 -46.19
N ILE A 97 -13.42 -17.15 -44.97
CA ILE A 97 -13.51 -18.60 -44.75
C ILE A 97 -14.93 -19.07 -45.03
N LEU A 98 -15.94 -18.37 -44.51
CA LEU A 98 -17.35 -18.67 -44.77
C LEU A 98 -17.70 -18.56 -46.26
N ALA A 99 -17.13 -17.57 -46.97
CA ALA A 99 -17.35 -17.36 -48.39
C ALA A 99 -16.91 -18.55 -49.28
N GLN A 100 -16.01 -19.43 -48.79
CA GLN A 100 -15.60 -20.65 -49.50
C GLN A 100 -16.76 -21.65 -49.69
N SER A 101 -17.84 -21.52 -48.92
CA SER A 101 -19.09 -22.28 -49.10
C SER A 101 -19.98 -21.77 -50.24
N GLU A 102 -19.45 -20.92 -51.12
CA GLU A 102 -20.12 -20.28 -52.24
C GLU A 102 -21.39 -19.49 -51.82
N ARG A 103 -21.35 -18.89 -50.63
CA ARG A 103 -22.39 -17.99 -50.11
C ARG A 103 -21.99 -16.53 -50.32
N LEU A 104 -23.01 -15.67 -50.45
CA LEU A 104 -22.85 -14.23 -50.30
C LEU A 104 -22.77 -13.89 -48.81
N ILE A 105 -21.67 -13.29 -48.37
CA ILE A 105 -21.43 -12.87 -47.00
C ILE A 105 -21.47 -11.34 -46.93
N ILE A 106 -22.25 -10.78 -46.02
CA ILE A 106 -22.48 -9.34 -45.89
C ILE A 106 -22.23 -8.91 -44.44
N ALA A 107 -21.46 -7.84 -44.22
CA ALA A 107 -21.29 -7.24 -42.90
C ALA A 107 -21.55 -5.73 -42.97
N PRO A 108 -22.64 -5.21 -42.38
CA PRO A 108 -22.83 -3.78 -42.23
C PRO A 108 -21.98 -3.21 -41.09
N ASP A 109 -21.54 -1.97 -41.24
CA ASP A 109 -21.28 -1.10 -40.10
C ASP A 109 -22.65 -0.68 -39.54
N LEU A 110 -23.00 -1.16 -38.35
CA LEU A 110 -24.27 -0.81 -37.71
C LEU A 110 -24.37 0.72 -37.47
N PRO A 111 -25.58 1.30 -37.39
CA PRO A 111 -25.76 2.73 -37.13
C PRO A 111 -24.93 3.26 -35.97
N GLY A 112 -24.21 4.35 -36.18
CA GLY A 112 -23.30 4.94 -35.19
C GLY A 112 -21.93 4.25 -35.04
N TYR A 113 -21.65 3.20 -35.81
CA TYR A 113 -20.37 2.50 -35.84
C TYR A 113 -19.65 2.65 -37.18
N GLY A 114 -18.33 2.40 -37.16
CA GLY A 114 -17.50 2.45 -38.36
C GLY A 114 -17.71 3.74 -39.16
N ARG A 115 -18.18 3.62 -40.41
CA ARG A 115 -18.51 4.75 -41.28
C ARG A 115 -20.01 5.02 -41.40
N SER A 116 -20.88 4.17 -40.86
CA SER A 116 -22.33 4.43 -40.85
C SER A 116 -22.66 5.56 -39.88
N PRO A 117 -23.40 6.60 -40.28
CA PRO A 117 -23.70 7.73 -39.41
C PRO A 117 -24.58 7.32 -38.22
N MET A 118 -24.59 8.13 -37.18
CA MET A 118 -25.52 7.94 -36.04
C MET A 118 -26.97 8.24 -36.45
N ARG A 119 -27.91 7.58 -35.79
CA ARG A 119 -29.36 7.83 -35.87
C ARG A 119 -29.85 8.34 -34.51
N GLU A 120 -31.10 8.80 -34.45
CA GLU A 120 -31.73 9.22 -33.18
C GLU A 120 -31.95 8.04 -32.21
N ASP A 121 -32.30 6.87 -32.74
CA ASP A 121 -32.49 5.63 -31.99
C ASP A 121 -31.44 4.60 -32.42
N LEU A 122 -30.52 4.28 -31.52
CA LEU A 122 -29.47 3.27 -31.71
C LEU A 122 -29.77 1.97 -30.96
N SER A 123 -31.00 1.74 -30.52
CA SER A 123 -31.41 0.49 -29.86
C SER A 123 -31.18 -0.73 -30.76
N TYR A 124 -30.98 -1.91 -30.17
CA TYR A 124 -30.84 -3.15 -30.94
C TYR A 124 -32.04 -3.42 -31.86
N GLN A 125 -33.24 -3.00 -31.45
CA GLN A 125 -34.45 -3.10 -32.26
C GLN A 125 -34.40 -2.18 -33.49
N SER A 126 -34.00 -0.92 -33.32
CA SER A 126 -33.80 0.03 -34.42
C SER A 126 -32.73 -0.47 -35.40
N GLN A 127 -31.61 -0.98 -34.87
CA GLN A 127 -30.55 -1.56 -35.69
C GLN A 127 -31.04 -2.77 -36.50
N ALA A 128 -31.88 -3.64 -35.92
CA ALA A 128 -32.48 -4.78 -36.65
C ALA A 128 -33.34 -4.31 -37.83
N ARG A 129 -34.14 -3.23 -37.66
CA ARG A 129 -34.93 -2.63 -38.74
C ARG A 129 -34.04 -2.10 -39.86
N VAL A 130 -32.91 -1.46 -39.54
CA VAL A 130 -31.95 -0.99 -40.55
C VAL A 130 -31.34 -2.16 -41.32
N VAL A 131 -31.07 -3.30 -40.65
CA VAL A 131 -30.60 -4.51 -41.35
C VAL A 131 -31.68 -5.08 -42.28
N PHE A 132 -32.97 -5.04 -41.92
CA PHE A 132 -34.05 -5.41 -42.83
C PHE A 132 -34.14 -4.47 -44.05
N LEU A 133 -34.03 -3.15 -43.86
CA LEU A 133 -33.96 -2.20 -44.97
C LEU A 133 -32.77 -2.48 -45.90
N MET A 134 -31.62 -2.87 -45.33
CA MET A 134 -30.48 -3.33 -46.11
C MET A 134 -30.82 -4.61 -46.90
N MET A 135 -31.50 -5.59 -46.28
CA MET A 135 -31.93 -6.79 -46.98
C MET A 135 -32.86 -6.47 -48.15
N ASP A 136 -33.83 -5.57 -47.96
CA ASP A 136 -34.77 -5.15 -49.00
C ASP A 136 -34.04 -4.44 -50.16
N ALA A 137 -33.12 -3.51 -49.84
CA ALA A 137 -32.30 -2.80 -50.83
C ALA A 137 -31.37 -3.75 -51.63
N LEU A 138 -31.06 -4.93 -51.09
CA LEU A 138 -30.27 -5.97 -51.73
C LEU A 138 -31.10 -7.12 -52.31
N SER A 139 -32.43 -7.01 -52.25
CA SER A 139 -33.35 -8.06 -52.69
C SER A 139 -33.08 -9.42 -52.02
N ILE A 140 -32.80 -9.39 -50.71
CA ILE A 140 -32.57 -10.58 -49.89
C ILE A 140 -33.85 -10.88 -49.10
N ASP A 141 -34.55 -11.93 -49.50
CA ASP A 141 -35.78 -12.35 -48.81
C ASP A 141 -35.49 -13.02 -47.46
N ARG A 142 -34.44 -13.84 -47.37
CA ARG A 142 -34.12 -14.61 -46.17
C ARG A 142 -32.61 -14.79 -46.02
N ALA A 143 -32.08 -14.70 -44.80
CA ALA A 143 -30.63 -14.81 -44.54
C ALA A 143 -30.30 -15.50 -43.22
N HIS A 144 -29.14 -16.14 -43.14
CA HIS A 144 -28.54 -16.55 -41.86
C HIS A 144 -27.91 -15.34 -41.18
N ILE A 145 -28.15 -15.15 -39.89
CA ILE A 145 -27.67 -13.97 -39.15
C ILE A 145 -26.64 -14.43 -38.11
N ILE A 146 -25.41 -13.94 -38.18
CA ILE A 146 -24.42 -14.13 -37.11
C ILE A 146 -24.31 -12.83 -36.34
N GLY A 147 -24.68 -12.85 -35.06
CA GLY A 147 -24.46 -11.73 -34.16
C GLY A 147 -23.29 -12.00 -33.23
N TRP A 148 -22.20 -11.21 -33.36
CA TRP A 148 -21.06 -11.29 -32.46
C TRP A 148 -21.18 -10.26 -31.33
N SER A 149 -21.01 -10.68 -30.07
CA SER A 149 -21.06 -9.77 -28.92
C SER A 149 -22.37 -8.97 -28.88
N SER A 150 -22.34 -7.63 -28.91
CA SER A 150 -23.53 -6.79 -28.99
C SER A 150 -24.40 -7.05 -30.23
N GLY A 151 -23.80 -7.50 -31.34
CA GLY A 151 -24.53 -7.83 -32.58
C GLY A 151 -25.54 -8.95 -32.41
N GLY A 152 -25.37 -9.82 -31.40
CA GLY A 152 -26.39 -10.84 -31.11
C GLY A 152 -27.65 -10.29 -30.46
N GLY A 153 -27.60 -9.14 -29.78
CA GLY A 153 -28.81 -8.41 -29.39
C GLY A 153 -29.64 -7.98 -30.59
N VAL A 154 -28.97 -7.56 -31.67
CA VAL A 154 -29.61 -7.23 -32.96
C VAL A 154 -30.15 -8.49 -33.63
N ALA A 155 -29.40 -9.59 -33.64
CA ALA A 155 -29.85 -10.86 -34.21
C ALA A 155 -31.09 -11.44 -33.51
N LEU A 156 -31.16 -11.36 -32.17
CA LEU A 156 -32.34 -11.74 -31.39
C LEU A 156 -33.56 -10.90 -31.76
N GLN A 157 -33.39 -9.58 -31.91
CA GLN A 157 -34.45 -8.69 -32.36
C GLN A 157 -34.91 -9.00 -33.78
N MET A 158 -33.99 -9.34 -34.70
CA MET A 158 -34.36 -9.77 -36.05
C MET A 158 -35.21 -11.05 -36.02
N ALA A 159 -34.78 -12.06 -35.27
CA ALA A 159 -35.51 -13.32 -35.14
C ALA A 159 -36.88 -13.15 -34.46
N HIS A 160 -37.02 -12.17 -33.57
CA HIS A 160 -38.28 -11.85 -32.92
C HIS A 160 -39.24 -11.04 -33.81
N LEU A 161 -38.74 -10.04 -34.52
CA LEU A 161 -39.56 -9.13 -35.32
C LEU A 161 -40.06 -9.76 -36.63
N HIS A 162 -39.19 -10.48 -37.33
CA HIS A 162 -39.46 -11.06 -38.65
C HIS A 162 -38.80 -12.45 -38.78
N PRO A 163 -39.25 -13.46 -38.02
CA PRO A 163 -38.68 -14.81 -38.06
C PRO A 163 -38.65 -15.40 -39.48
N GLU A 164 -39.63 -15.08 -40.32
CA GLU A 164 -39.73 -15.52 -41.71
C GLU A 164 -38.57 -15.02 -42.60
N ARG A 165 -37.98 -13.88 -42.25
CA ARG A 165 -36.82 -13.28 -42.93
C ARG A 165 -35.49 -13.82 -42.41
N THR A 166 -35.50 -14.59 -41.32
CA THR A 166 -34.29 -15.16 -40.69
C THR A 166 -34.21 -16.67 -40.93
N ALA A 167 -33.20 -17.11 -41.67
CA ALA A 167 -32.99 -18.54 -41.95
C ALA A 167 -32.57 -19.31 -40.70
N SER A 168 -31.60 -18.74 -40.00
CA SER A 168 -31.16 -19.14 -38.67
C SER A 168 -30.41 -17.97 -38.03
N ILE A 169 -30.20 -18.02 -36.71
CA ILE A 169 -29.33 -17.06 -36.02
C ILE A 169 -28.17 -17.78 -35.32
N THR A 170 -27.01 -17.13 -35.28
CA THR A 170 -25.88 -17.55 -34.45
C THR A 170 -25.55 -16.46 -33.43
N LEU A 171 -25.66 -16.81 -32.15
CA LEU A 171 -25.19 -16.00 -31.02
C LEU A 171 -23.72 -16.34 -30.76
N LEU A 172 -22.83 -15.55 -31.34
CA LEU A 172 -21.38 -15.77 -31.26
C LEU A 172 -20.77 -14.90 -30.16
N ALA A 173 -20.29 -15.50 -29.08
CA ALA A 173 -19.78 -14.76 -27.90
C ALA A 173 -20.72 -13.62 -27.48
N SER A 174 -22.04 -13.87 -27.52
CA SER A 174 -23.08 -12.83 -27.58
C SER A 174 -23.55 -12.36 -26.22
N ILE A 175 -23.99 -11.10 -26.14
CA ILE A 175 -24.86 -10.64 -25.05
C ILE A 175 -26.29 -11.16 -25.22
N GLY A 176 -27.11 -11.04 -24.17
CA GLY A 176 -28.57 -11.22 -24.28
C GLY A 176 -29.31 -11.40 -22.95
N ASN A 177 -28.61 -11.74 -21.87
CA ASN A 177 -29.20 -11.85 -20.54
C ASN A 177 -28.50 -10.90 -19.57
N GLN A 178 -29.18 -9.79 -19.28
CA GLN A 178 -28.63 -8.74 -18.41
C GLN A 178 -28.24 -9.24 -17.03
N GLU A 179 -28.90 -10.27 -16.49
CA GLU A 179 -28.67 -10.78 -15.12
C GLU A 179 -27.33 -11.50 -14.98
N THR A 180 -26.85 -12.17 -16.04
CA THR A 180 -25.55 -12.86 -16.04
C THR A 180 -24.38 -11.97 -16.48
N GLU A 181 -24.68 -10.77 -16.98
CA GLU A 181 -23.76 -9.86 -17.66
C GLU A 181 -23.52 -8.56 -16.86
N GLY A 182 -22.29 -8.04 -16.91
CA GLY A 182 -21.94 -6.78 -16.23
C GLY A 182 -22.23 -6.83 -14.73
N SER A 183 -22.99 -5.86 -14.22
CA SER A 183 -23.42 -5.81 -12.83
C SER A 183 -24.72 -6.58 -12.51
N GLY A 184 -25.35 -7.19 -13.51
CA GLY A 184 -26.68 -7.78 -13.36
C GLY A 184 -27.83 -6.76 -13.28
N SER A 185 -27.54 -5.45 -13.31
CA SER A 185 -28.50 -4.41 -12.94
C SER A 185 -28.71 -3.37 -14.02
N TYR A 186 -29.92 -3.35 -14.60
CA TYR A 186 -30.37 -2.35 -15.57
C TYR A 186 -30.02 -0.91 -15.16
N PHE A 187 -30.41 -0.51 -13.94
CA PHE A 187 -30.21 0.86 -13.47
C PHE A 187 -28.74 1.24 -13.34
N PHE A 188 -27.90 0.30 -12.90
CA PHE A 188 -26.47 0.56 -12.77
C PHE A 188 -25.80 0.66 -14.14
N GLU A 189 -26.11 -0.27 -15.05
CA GLU A 189 -25.59 -0.26 -16.43
C GLU A 189 -25.97 1.02 -17.16
N HIS A 190 -27.24 1.42 -17.11
CA HIS A 190 -27.69 2.67 -17.73
C HIS A 190 -26.98 3.88 -17.12
N THR A 191 -26.86 3.95 -15.79
CA THR A 191 -26.11 5.04 -15.13
C THR A 191 -24.64 5.06 -15.58
N LYS A 192 -24.02 3.88 -15.74
CA LYS A 192 -22.65 3.73 -16.23
C LYS A 192 -22.51 4.24 -17.66
N TYR A 193 -23.43 3.88 -18.57
CA TYR A 193 -23.41 4.36 -19.95
C TYR A 193 -23.71 5.86 -20.06
N ALA A 194 -24.66 6.41 -19.30
CA ALA A 194 -24.90 7.86 -19.23
C ALA A 194 -23.67 8.63 -18.75
N LEU A 195 -22.99 8.14 -17.71
CA LEU A 195 -21.75 8.75 -17.24
C LEU A 195 -20.65 8.64 -18.31
N GLY A 196 -20.57 7.49 -18.99
CA GLY A 196 -19.68 7.28 -20.13
C GLY A 196 -19.92 8.30 -21.24
N LEU A 197 -21.18 8.54 -21.63
CA LEU A 197 -21.56 9.54 -22.62
C LEU A 197 -21.13 10.93 -22.21
N ALA A 198 -21.38 11.32 -20.95
CA ALA A 198 -20.94 12.61 -20.43
C ALA A 198 -19.40 12.77 -20.49
N LEU A 199 -18.64 11.73 -20.11
CA LEU A 199 -17.18 11.79 -19.97
C LEU A 199 -16.40 11.58 -21.27
N PHE A 200 -16.87 10.71 -22.16
CA PHE A 200 -16.17 10.31 -23.39
C PHE A 200 -16.84 10.85 -24.66
N GLY A 201 -18.14 11.12 -24.61
CA GLY A 201 -18.85 11.83 -25.68
C GLY A 201 -18.71 13.34 -25.51
N TYR A 202 -19.45 13.91 -24.57
CA TYR A 202 -19.66 15.36 -24.47
C TYR A 202 -18.49 16.15 -23.87
N PHE A 203 -17.81 15.64 -22.83
CA PHE A 203 -16.71 16.38 -22.19
C PHE A 203 -15.56 16.70 -23.16
N PRO A 204 -15.08 15.78 -24.02
CA PRO A 204 -14.11 16.10 -25.06
C PRO A 204 -14.52 17.24 -25.98
N GLU A 205 -15.82 17.40 -26.27
CA GLU A 205 -16.33 18.51 -27.10
C GLU A 205 -16.15 19.88 -26.45
N THR A 206 -15.87 19.91 -25.14
CA THR A 206 -15.56 21.14 -24.41
C THR A 206 -14.07 21.49 -24.42
N VAL A 207 -13.19 20.58 -24.84
CA VAL A 207 -11.73 20.75 -24.79
C VAL A 207 -11.15 20.86 -26.21
N PRO A 208 -10.30 21.85 -26.52
CA PRO A 208 -9.64 21.93 -27.82
C PRO A 208 -8.74 20.70 -28.06
N HIS A 209 -9.12 19.83 -29.01
CA HIS A 209 -8.42 18.57 -29.29
C HIS A 209 -8.02 18.36 -30.77
N PHE A 210 -8.53 19.18 -31.69
CA PHE A 210 -8.17 19.16 -33.13
C PHE A 210 -8.30 17.76 -33.76
N GLY A 211 -9.38 17.05 -33.46
CA GLY A 211 -9.62 15.68 -33.93
C GLY A 211 -8.75 14.58 -33.31
N LYS A 212 -7.75 14.89 -32.46
CA LYS A 212 -6.85 13.88 -31.85
C LYS A 212 -7.53 12.87 -30.94
N LEU A 213 -8.71 13.20 -30.42
CA LEU A 213 -9.51 12.30 -29.59
C LEU A 213 -10.49 11.46 -30.42
N GLY A 214 -10.49 11.57 -31.76
CA GLY A 214 -11.47 10.95 -32.65
C GLY A 214 -12.69 11.84 -32.94
N THR A 215 -13.73 11.29 -33.54
CA THR A 215 -15.05 11.94 -33.71
C THR A 215 -15.97 11.61 -32.53
N PHE A 216 -17.02 12.40 -32.32
CA PHE A 216 -18.05 12.09 -31.31
C PHE A 216 -18.59 10.67 -31.50
N GLN A 217 -18.98 10.32 -32.74
CA GLN A 217 -19.46 8.99 -33.11
C GLN A 217 -18.50 7.88 -32.68
N SER A 218 -17.21 7.97 -33.02
CA SER A 218 -16.24 6.93 -32.66
C SER A 218 -16.07 6.72 -31.15
N ARG A 219 -16.38 7.75 -30.34
CA ARG A 219 -16.26 7.68 -28.89
C ARG A 219 -17.58 7.30 -28.21
N ALA A 220 -18.71 7.72 -28.78
CA ALA A 220 -20.02 7.72 -28.12
C ALA A 220 -21.04 6.79 -28.76
N GLY A 221 -20.93 6.43 -30.05
CA GLY A 221 -21.94 5.63 -30.76
C GLY A 221 -22.25 4.31 -30.06
N TRP A 222 -21.21 3.60 -29.59
CA TRP A 222 -21.39 2.37 -28.83
C TRP A 222 -22.00 2.59 -27.44
N LEU A 223 -21.69 3.71 -26.77
CA LEU A 223 -22.27 4.06 -25.47
C LEU A 223 -23.76 4.39 -25.62
N GLU A 224 -24.14 5.11 -26.69
CA GLU A 224 -25.53 5.42 -27.01
C GLU A 224 -26.30 4.16 -27.36
N ALA A 225 -25.75 3.25 -28.16
CA ALA A 225 -26.41 1.98 -28.47
C ALA A 225 -26.74 1.15 -27.21
N PHE A 226 -25.85 1.09 -26.21
CA PHE A 226 -26.15 0.44 -24.93
C PHE A 226 -27.10 1.24 -24.04
N TRP A 227 -27.10 2.57 -24.15
CA TRP A 227 -28.02 3.45 -23.41
C TRP A 227 -29.46 3.38 -23.95
N ASP A 228 -29.62 3.28 -25.27
CA ASP A 228 -30.91 3.18 -25.95
C ASP A 228 -31.51 1.77 -25.86
N SER A 229 -30.70 0.76 -25.54
CA SER A 229 -31.12 -0.65 -25.51
C SER A 229 -31.47 -1.13 -24.11
N ASP A 230 -32.67 -1.71 -23.94
CA ASP A 230 -33.01 -2.48 -22.73
C ASP A 230 -32.72 -3.97 -22.93
N GLN A 231 -31.58 -4.45 -22.44
CA GLN A 231 -31.21 -5.88 -22.52
C GLN A 231 -32.21 -6.81 -21.81
N ARG A 232 -33.04 -6.33 -20.88
CA ARG A 232 -34.08 -7.15 -20.25
C ARG A 232 -35.19 -7.53 -21.24
N GLU A 233 -35.34 -6.78 -22.32
CA GLU A 233 -36.22 -7.14 -23.42
C GLU A 233 -35.69 -8.39 -24.14
N LEU A 234 -34.38 -8.47 -24.39
CA LEU A 234 -33.76 -9.63 -25.05
C LEU A 234 -34.05 -10.93 -24.28
N THR A 235 -33.91 -10.90 -22.96
CA THR A 235 -34.27 -12.04 -22.09
C THR A 235 -35.76 -12.41 -22.18
N ARG A 236 -36.65 -11.44 -22.39
CA ARG A 236 -38.09 -11.67 -22.51
C ARG A 236 -38.48 -12.28 -23.86
N ILE A 237 -37.77 -11.94 -24.93
CA ILE A 237 -38.07 -12.43 -26.29
C ILE A 237 -37.44 -13.80 -26.58
N MET A 238 -36.30 -14.15 -25.96
CA MET A 238 -35.61 -15.43 -26.18
C MET A 238 -36.55 -16.66 -26.13
N PRO A 239 -37.43 -16.84 -25.12
CA PRO A 239 -38.32 -18.00 -25.06
C PRO A 239 -39.36 -18.07 -26.21
N THR A 240 -39.54 -16.98 -26.96
CA THR A 240 -40.48 -16.89 -28.08
C THR A 240 -39.81 -17.11 -29.44
N ILE A 241 -38.48 -17.23 -29.48
CA ILE A 241 -37.74 -17.40 -30.74
C ILE A 241 -37.83 -18.86 -31.19
N GLU A 242 -38.50 -19.06 -32.31
CA GLU A 242 -38.58 -20.36 -33.00
C GLU A 242 -37.52 -20.51 -34.10
N THR A 243 -36.83 -19.41 -34.45
CA THR A 243 -35.74 -19.42 -35.41
C THR A 243 -34.61 -20.35 -34.94
N PRO A 244 -34.12 -21.27 -35.80
CA PRO A 244 -33.01 -22.15 -35.44
C PRO A 244 -31.82 -21.33 -34.96
N THR A 245 -31.32 -21.62 -33.75
CA THR A 245 -30.33 -20.80 -33.05
C THR A 245 -29.08 -21.61 -32.72
N LEU A 246 -27.91 -21.20 -33.19
CA LEU A 246 -26.63 -21.70 -32.73
C LEU A 246 -26.05 -20.75 -31.69
N ILE A 247 -25.81 -21.21 -30.48
CA ILE A 247 -25.08 -20.47 -29.46
C ILE A 247 -23.66 -20.97 -29.45
N MET A 248 -22.70 -20.13 -29.81
CA MET A 248 -21.29 -20.49 -29.85
C MET A 248 -20.50 -19.54 -28.96
N HIS A 249 -19.86 -20.08 -27.92
CA HIS A 249 -19.23 -19.26 -26.88
C HIS A 249 -17.86 -19.79 -26.47
N GLY A 250 -16.98 -18.90 -26.04
CA GLY A 250 -15.67 -19.24 -25.53
C GLY A 250 -15.70 -19.46 -24.02
N ARG A 251 -15.18 -20.60 -23.54
CA ARG A 251 -15.11 -20.90 -22.09
C ARG A 251 -14.27 -19.88 -21.32
N ASN A 252 -13.29 -19.26 -21.98
CA ASN A 252 -12.37 -18.26 -21.41
C ASN A 252 -12.71 -16.83 -21.85
N ASP A 253 -13.98 -16.56 -22.16
CA ASP A 253 -14.46 -15.22 -22.50
C ASP A 253 -14.38 -14.28 -21.28
N PHE A 254 -13.54 -13.25 -21.40
CA PHE A 254 -13.27 -12.25 -20.36
C PHE A 254 -14.16 -10.99 -20.48
N LEU A 255 -15.11 -10.96 -21.43
CA LEU A 255 -16.03 -9.85 -21.64
C LEU A 255 -17.47 -10.26 -21.40
N VAL A 256 -17.88 -11.41 -21.93
CA VAL A 256 -19.22 -12.00 -21.71
C VAL A 256 -19.05 -13.35 -21.01
N PRO A 257 -19.48 -13.51 -19.76
CA PRO A 257 -19.29 -14.75 -19.02
C PRO A 257 -19.87 -15.96 -19.75
N ALA A 258 -19.16 -17.11 -19.75
CA ALA A 258 -19.60 -18.35 -20.40
C ALA A 258 -20.99 -18.83 -19.96
N ARG A 259 -21.33 -18.63 -18.67
CA ARG A 259 -22.67 -18.90 -18.12
C ARG A 259 -23.79 -18.11 -18.81
N SER A 260 -23.48 -16.99 -19.48
CA SER A 260 -24.48 -16.21 -20.23
C SER A 260 -24.96 -17.02 -21.44
N ALA A 261 -24.06 -17.72 -22.13
CA ALA A 261 -24.42 -18.61 -23.24
C ALA A 261 -25.21 -19.83 -22.75
N GLU A 262 -24.80 -20.42 -21.62
CA GLU A 262 -25.58 -21.49 -20.96
C GLU A 262 -26.98 -20.97 -20.60
N LYS A 263 -27.08 -19.75 -20.08
CA LYS A 263 -28.37 -19.13 -19.77
C LYS A 263 -29.21 -18.84 -21.02
N HIS A 264 -28.61 -18.41 -22.12
CA HIS A 264 -29.30 -18.23 -23.40
C HIS A 264 -29.87 -19.56 -23.89
N HIS A 265 -29.11 -20.65 -23.77
CA HIS A 265 -29.55 -21.99 -24.14
C HIS A 265 -30.72 -22.45 -23.27
N GLU A 266 -30.64 -22.27 -21.95
CA GLU A 266 -31.74 -22.55 -21.01
C GLU A 266 -33.02 -21.77 -21.34
N LEU A 267 -32.89 -20.51 -21.78
CA LEU A 267 -34.02 -19.66 -22.16
C LEU A 267 -34.62 -20.04 -23.52
N MET A 268 -33.87 -20.77 -24.36
CA MET A 268 -34.29 -21.22 -25.69
C MET A 268 -34.22 -22.76 -25.82
N PRO A 269 -34.91 -23.52 -24.96
CA PRO A 269 -34.64 -24.94 -24.75
C PRO A 269 -35.18 -25.86 -25.86
N VAL A 270 -35.69 -25.34 -26.97
CA VAL A 270 -36.26 -26.12 -28.08
C VAL A 270 -35.53 -25.86 -29.39
N TYR A 271 -35.22 -24.60 -29.66
CA TYR A 271 -34.70 -24.15 -30.95
C TYR A 271 -33.25 -23.68 -30.88
N SER A 272 -32.53 -23.99 -29.80
CA SER A 272 -31.11 -23.64 -29.69
C SER A 272 -30.19 -24.85 -29.53
N ARG A 273 -28.96 -24.70 -30.02
CA ARG A 273 -27.85 -25.64 -29.85
C ARG A 273 -26.68 -24.90 -29.22
N LEU A 274 -26.07 -25.45 -28.17
CA LEU A 274 -24.93 -24.84 -27.51
C LEU A 274 -23.61 -25.49 -27.95
N VAL A 275 -22.65 -24.67 -28.36
CA VAL A 275 -21.27 -25.06 -28.68
C VAL A 275 -20.33 -24.25 -27.80
N MET A 276 -19.64 -24.92 -26.87
CA MET A 276 -18.66 -24.29 -25.98
C MET A 276 -17.23 -24.63 -26.42
N LEU A 277 -16.50 -23.61 -26.86
CA LEU A 277 -15.13 -23.71 -27.39
C LEU A 277 -14.08 -23.36 -26.32
N ASP A 278 -12.86 -23.87 -26.46
CA ASP A 278 -11.70 -23.42 -25.67
C ASP A 278 -11.16 -22.10 -26.27
N ALA A 279 -11.99 -21.06 -26.20
CA ALA A 279 -11.78 -19.80 -26.88
C ALA A 279 -12.00 -18.59 -25.95
N SER A 280 -11.53 -17.43 -26.39
CA SER A 280 -11.80 -16.13 -25.77
C SER A 280 -13.02 -15.45 -26.42
N HIS A 281 -13.30 -14.20 -26.06
CA HIS A 281 -14.36 -13.39 -26.70
C HIS A 281 -14.17 -13.21 -28.22
N PHE A 282 -12.93 -13.23 -28.70
CA PHE A 282 -12.57 -12.86 -30.08
C PHE A 282 -12.63 -14.03 -31.08
N ILE A 283 -13.65 -14.89 -30.97
CA ILE A 283 -13.84 -16.06 -31.83
C ILE A 283 -13.74 -15.71 -33.33
N PRO A 284 -14.38 -14.63 -33.85
CA PRO A 284 -14.28 -14.29 -35.28
C PRO A 284 -12.86 -14.01 -35.80
N MET A 285 -11.92 -13.70 -34.91
CA MET A 285 -10.54 -13.35 -35.28
C MET A 285 -9.55 -14.46 -34.96
N LEU A 286 -9.70 -15.11 -33.79
CA LEU A 286 -8.71 -16.01 -33.23
C LEU A 286 -9.08 -17.49 -33.39
N GLN A 287 -10.36 -17.81 -33.56
CA GLN A 287 -10.87 -19.19 -33.71
C GLN A 287 -11.75 -19.32 -34.97
N ALA A 288 -11.46 -18.52 -36.00
CA ALA A 288 -12.29 -18.41 -37.19
C ALA A 288 -12.44 -19.74 -37.96
N GLU A 289 -11.36 -20.53 -38.07
CA GLU A 289 -11.37 -21.82 -38.77
C GLU A 289 -12.27 -22.84 -38.07
N GLU A 290 -12.07 -23.08 -36.78
CA GLU A 290 -12.90 -23.98 -35.98
C GLU A 290 -14.36 -23.52 -35.95
N ALA A 291 -14.60 -22.23 -35.72
CA ALA A 291 -15.96 -21.67 -35.73
C ALA A 291 -16.65 -21.87 -37.08
N SER A 292 -15.91 -21.71 -38.20
CA SER A 292 -16.48 -21.82 -39.54
C SER A 292 -17.05 -23.20 -39.84
N GLU A 293 -16.51 -24.28 -39.26
CA GLU A 293 -17.00 -25.65 -39.46
C GLU A 293 -18.43 -25.80 -38.91
N TYR A 294 -18.63 -25.41 -37.66
CA TYR A 294 -19.95 -25.43 -37.02
C TYR A 294 -20.94 -24.49 -37.69
N LEU A 295 -20.47 -23.30 -38.10
CA LEU A 295 -21.28 -22.31 -38.80
C LEU A 295 -21.77 -22.85 -40.16
N ASN A 296 -20.87 -23.36 -41.00
CA ASN A 296 -21.22 -23.90 -42.31
C ASN A 296 -22.17 -25.09 -42.21
N ASN A 297 -21.96 -25.98 -41.22
CA ASN A 297 -22.87 -27.10 -40.95
C ASN A 297 -24.26 -26.62 -40.52
N HIS A 298 -24.32 -25.57 -39.69
CA HIS A 298 -25.58 -24.97 -39.27
C HIS A 298 -26.32 -24.31 -40.44
N PHE A 299 -25.61 -23.60 -41.31
CA PHE A 299 -26.23 -22.97 -42.50
C PHE A 299 -26.75 -24.01 -43.48
N ALA A 300 -25.92 -25.00 -43.85
CA ALA A 300 -26.32 -26.04 -44.80
C ALA A 300 -27.55 -26.83 -44.33
N ARG A 301 -27.72 -26.99 -43.01
CA ARG A 301 -28.91 -27.65 -42.44
C ARG A 301 -30.17 -26.79 -42.57
N HIS A 302 -30.06 -25.49 -42.40
CA HIS A 302 -31.20 -24.57 -42.26
C HIS A 302 -31.47 -23.72 -43.50
N ASP A 303 -30.75 -23.95 -44.60
CA ASP A 303 -31.20 -23.54 -45.94
C ASP A 303 -32.57 -24.15 -46.26
N ASP A 304 -32.82 -25.40 -45.83
CA ASP A 304 -34.13 -26.03 -45.86
C ASP A 304 -34.92 -25.67 -44.58
N PRO A 305 -36.01 -24.86 -44.68
CA PRO A 305 -36.82 -24.48 -43.52
C PRO A 305 -37.60 -25.63 -42.89
N THR A 306 -37.71 -26.79 -43.57
CA THR A 306 -38.49 -27.94 -43.10
C THR A 306 -37.72 -28.84 -42.13
N VAL A 307 -36.40 -28.66 -42.04
CA VAL A 307 -35.53 -29.49 -41.20
C VAL A 307 -35.69 -29.12 -39.72
N THR A 308 -35.89 -30.14 -38.88
CA THR A 308 -36.00 -29.95 -37.43
C THR A 308 -34.71 -29.41 -36.81
N VAL A 309 -34.87 -28.52 -35.84
CA VAL A 309 -33.75 -27.91 -35.13
C VAL A 309 -33.07 -28.93 -34.21
N LEU A 310 -31.73 -28.87 -34.17
CA LEU A 310 -30.94 -29.65 -33.23
C LEU A 310 -30.95 -28.94 -31.88
N ASN A 311 -31.31 -29.68 -30.85
CA ASN A 311 -31.27 -29.25 -29.47
C ASN A 311 -30.33 -30.17 -28.70
N GLU A 312 -29.05 -29.84 -28.75
CA GLU A 312 -27.97 -30.61 -28.14
C GLU A 312 -26.87 -29.69 -27.64
N ASP A 313 -26.11 -30.19 -26.66
CA ASP A 313 -24.93 -29.54 -26.10
C ASP A 313 -23.66 -30.18 -26.65
N ILE A 314 -22.83 -29.38 -27.32
CA ILE A 314 -21.47 -29.73 -27.72
C ILE A 314 -20.49 -28.96 -26.85
N ILE A 315 -20.04 -29.61 -25.78
CA ILE A 315 -19.10 -29.02 -24.82
C ILE A 315 -17.69 -29.53 -25.14
N LEU A 316 -16.95 -28.80 -25.96
CA LEU A 316 -15.55 -29.13 -26.28
C LEU A 316 -14.60 -28.66 -25.18
N ALA A 317 -14.95 -27.55 -24.52
CA ALA A 317 -14.27 -27.02 -23.35
C ALA A 317 -15.14 -27.15 -22.09
N PRO A 318 -15.02 -28.26 -21.34
CA PRO A 318 -15.77 -28.44 -20.10
C PRO A 318 -15.34 -27.40 -19.05
N GLU A 319 -16.15 -27.26 -18.01
CA GLU A 319 -15.72 -26.47 -16.86
C GLU A 319 -14.39 -27.03 -16.29
N PRO A 320 -13.44 -26.16 -15.93
CA PRO A 320 -12.21 -26.60 -15.30
C PRO A 320 -12.51 -27.35 -13.99
N ASP A 321 -11.86 -28.49 -13.76
CA ASP A 321 -11.96 -29.18 -12.47
C ASP A 321 -11.25 -28.34 -11.38
N ARG A 322 -12.06 -27.60 -10.62
CA ARG A 322 -11.53 -26.68 -9.60
C ARG A 322 -11.19 -27.44 -8.33
N HIS A 323 -9.95 -27.29 -7.86
CA HIS A 323 -9.46 -27.92 -6.64
C HIS A 323 -8.96 -26.90 -5.61
N GLY A 324 -9.09 -27.26 -4.33
CA GLY A 324 -8.53 -26.49 -3.22
C GLY A 324 -9.03 -25.04 -3.17
N TYR A 325 -8.08 -24.10 -3.24
CA TYR A 325 -8.35 -22.66 -3.11
C TYR A 325 -9.15 -22.08 -4.28
N ASP A 326 -8.98 -22.60 -5.49
CA ASP A 326 -9.71 -22.12 -6.67
C ASP A 326 -11.22 -22.42 -6.56
N ARG A 327 -11.56 -23.60 -6.03
CA ARG A 327 -12.95 -23.96 -5.70
C ARG A 327 -13.56 -23.01 -4.66
N LEU A 328 -12.79 -22.62 -3.65
CA LEU A 328 -13.24 -21.67 -2.64
C LEU A 328 -13.47 -20.28 -3.24
N LEU A 329 -12.55 -19.79 -4.07
CA LEU A 329 -12.71 -18.50 -4.76
C LEU A 329 -13.95 -18.49 -5.64
N HIS A 330 -14.14 -19.53 -6.44
CA HIS A 330 -15.33 -19.66 -7.28
C HIS A 330 -16.61 -19.66 -6.46
N ALA A 331 -16.67 -20.44 -5.37
CA ALA A 331 -17.84 -20.48 -4.49
C ALA A 331 -18.14 -19.14 -3.81
N ILE A 332 -17.09 -18.34 -3.54
CA ILE A 332 -17.26 -16.96 -3.05
C ILE A 332 -17.74 -16.06 -4.18
N GLY A 333 -17.17 -16.17 -5.39
CA GLY A 333 -17.57 -15.44 -6.58
C GLY A 333 -19.05 -15.60 -6.89
N GLU A 334 -19.55 -16.84 -6.92
CA GLU A 334 -20.98 -17.17 -7.07
C GLU A 334 -21.85 -16.46 -6.03
N ARG A 335 -21.44 -16.45 -4.76
CA ARG A 335 -22.16 -15.75 -3.70
C ARG A 335 -22.12 -14.24 -3.84
N ILE A 336 -21.00 -13.68 -4.29
CA ILE A 336 -20.86 -12.24 -4.53
C ILE A 336 -21.76 -11.83 -5.69
N HIS A 337 -21.79 -12.62 -6.75
CA HIS A 337 -22.60 -12.36 -7.92
C HIS A 337 -24.10 -12.37 -7.62
N ALA A 338 -24.55 -13.22 -6.71
CA ALA A 338 -25.94 -13.25 -6.25
C ALA A 338 -26.36 -12.00 -5.45
N LEU A 339 -25.43 -11.12 -5.05
CA LEU A 339 -25.74 -9.92 -4.29
C LEU A 339 -26.05 -8.73 -5.21
N PRO A 340 -26.97 -7.84 -4.82
CA PRO A 340 -27.16 -6.57 -5.52
C PRO A 340 -25.85 -5.76 -5.55
N TRP A 341 -25.56 -5.10 -6.68
CA TRP A 341 -24.35 -4.30 -6.88
C TRP A 341 -24.09 -3.29 -5.74
N ALA A 342 -25.13 -2.72 -5.14
CA ALA A 342 -25.00 -1.78 -4.03
C ALA A 342 -24.43 -2.45 -2.76
N ALA A 343 -24.80 -3.71 -2.49
CA ALA A 343 -24.24 -4.47 -1.38
C ALA A 343 -22.77 -4.83 -1.63
N VAL A 344 -22.44 -5.24 -2.86
CA VAL A 344 -21.04 -5.49 -3.29
C VAL A 344 -20.21 -4.22 -3.15
N LEU A 345 -20.72 -3.07 -3.60
CA LEU A 345 -20.07 -1.78 -3.48
C LEU A 345 -19.75 -1.42 -2.02
N ILE A 346 -20.73 -1.58 -1.11
CA ILE A 346 -20.55 -1.34 0.32
C ILE A 346 -19.48 -2.30 0.88
N GLY A 347 -19.55 -3.58 0.53
CA GLY A 347 -18.59 -4.60 0.93
C GLY A 347 -17.16 -4.22 0.53
N ILE A 348 -16.94 -3.85 -0.74
CA ILE A 348 -15.65 -3.40 -1.26
C ILE A 348 -15.19 -2.12 -0.53
N THR A 349 -16.10 -1.17 -0.35
CA THR A 349 -15.82 0.10 0.35
C THR A 349 -15.28 -0.17 1.77
N LEU A 350 -15.95 -1.05 2.53
CA LEU A 350 -15.55 -1.44 3.88
C LEU A 350 -14.23 -2.24 3.87
N LEU A 351 -14.11 -3.19 2.95
CA LEU A 351 -12.92 -4.04 2.82
C LEU A 351 -11.67 -3.20 2.49
N VAL A 352 -11.74 -2.35 1.47
CA VAL A 352 -10.67 -1.42 1.10
C VAL A 352 -10.41 -0.42 2.23
N ARG A 353 -11.43 -0.07 3.02
CA ARG A 353 -11.23 0.84 4.13
C ARG A 353 -10.42 0.23 5.27
N PHE A 354 -10.76 -0.98 5.69
CA PHE A 354 -10.08 -1.61 6.83
C PHE A 354 -8.79 -2.32 6.42
N PHE A 355 -8.74 -2.82 5.18
CA PHE A 355 -7.65 -3.60 4.62
C PHE A 355 -7.28 -3.10 3.21
N PRO A 356 -6.70 -1.89 3.06
CA PRO A 356 -6.60 -1.24 1.74
C PRO A 356 -5.78 -1.98 0.70
N HIS A 357 -4.73 -2.70 1.10
CA HIS A 357 -3.89 -3.43 0.14
C HIS A 357 -4.55 -4.76 -0.26
N LEU A 358 -5.02 -5.52 0.74
CA LEU A 358 -5.71 -6.79 0.52
C LEU A 358 -7.06 -6.59 -0.18
N GLY A 359 -7.83 -5.58 0.22
CA GLY A 359 -9.12 -5.28 -0.37
C GLY A 359 -9.06 -4.88 -1.83
N ILE A 360 -8.09 -4.04 -2.22
CA ILE A 360 -7.86 -3.70 -3.63
C ILE A 360 -7.48 -4.97 -4.41
N LEU A 361 -6.59 -5.79 -3.87
CA LEU A 361 -6.13 -7.01 -4.51
C LEU A 361 -7.26 -8.03 -4.74
N LEU A 362 -8.07 -8.30 -3.70
CA LEU A 362 -9.22 -9.21 -3.79
C LEU A 362 -10.27 -8.66 -4.75
N THR A 363 -10.53 -7.35 -4.72
CA THR A 363 -11.47 -6.73 -5.65
C THR A 363 -11.03 -6.92 -7.09
N ILE A 364 -9.75 -6.69 -7.41
CA ILE A 364 -9.22 -6.88 -8.76
C ILE A 364 -9.30 -8.34 -9.18
N LEU A 365 -9.01 -9.28 -8.27
CA LEU A 365 -9.15 -10.71 -8.55
C LEU A 365 -10.56 -11.06 -9.01
N PHE A 366 -11.59 -10.59 -8.28
CA PHE A 366 -12.98 -10.83 -8.63
C PHE A 366 -13.45 -10.08 -9.90
N VAL A 367 -12.81 -8.97 -10.26
CA VAL A 367 -13.08 -8.33 -11.56
C VAL A 367 -12.49 -9.16 -12.71
N VAL A 368 -11.28 -9.70 -12.54
CA VAL A 368 -10.62 -10.53 -13.56
C VAL A 368 -11.39 -11.83 -13.81
N THR A 369 -12.01 -12.40 -12.77
CA THR A 369 -12.86 -13.60 -12.89
C THR A 369 -14.30 -13.30 -13.30
N LEU A 370 -14.63 -12.03 -13.58
CA LEU A 370 -15.98 -11.56 -13.94
C LEU A 370 -17.06 -11.80 -12.87
N ASP A 371 -16.65 -11.98 -11.61
CA ASP A 371 -17.59 -12.09 -10.48
C ASP A 371 -18.09 -10.71 -10.01
N ILE A 372 -17.34 -9.64 -10.34
CA ILE A 372 -17.67 -8.25 -9.97
C ILE A 372 -17.48 -7.34 -11.19
N ASP A 373 -18.49 -6.51 -11.48
CA ASP A 373 -18.40 -5.46 -12.49
C ASP A 373 -17.27 -4.46 -12.19
N PHE A 374 -16.50 -4.12 -13.21
CA PHE A 374 -15.37 -3.20 -13.12
C PHE A 374 -15.76 -1.82 -12.56
N GLY A 375 -16.93 -1.29 -12.95
CA GLY A 375 -17.44 -0.02 -12.46
C GLY A 375 -17.78 -0.05 -10.97
N VAL A 376 -18.44 -1.12 -10.51
CA VAL A 376 -18.73 -1.35 -9.08
C VAL A 376 -17.43 -1.42 -8.27
N ALA A 377 -16.46 -2.19 -8.77
CA ALA A 377 -15.14 -2.32 -8.17
C ALA A 377 -14.39 -0.99 -8.08
N LEU A 378 -14.32 -0.26 -9.19
CA LEU A 378 -13.63 1.04 -9.26
C LEU A 378 -14.27 2.04 -8.31
N LEU A 379 -15.60 2.14 -8.29
CA LEU A 379 -16.33 3.03 -7.41
C LEU A 379 -16.10 2.66 -5.93
N GLY A 380 -16.16 1.37 -5.58
CA GLY A 380 -15.94 0.89 -4.22
C GLY A 380 -14.51 1.12 -3.71
N ILE A 381 -13.52 0.93 -4.59
CA ILE A 381 -12.11 1.24 -4.30
C ILE A 381 -11.96 2.75 -4.11
N LEU A 382 -12.55 3.57 -4.97
CA LEU A 382 -12.48 5.03 -4.88
C LEU A 382 -13.11 5.53 -3.57
N THR A 383 -14.34 5.16 -3.26
CA THR A 383 -15.06 5.56 -2.04
C THR A 383 -14.33 5.09 -0.77
N GLY A 384 -13.89 3.83 -0.73
CA GLY A 384 -13.13 3.27 0.39
C GLY A 384 -11.80 4.00 0.64
N ARG A 385 -11.17 4.52 -0.42
CA ARG A 385 -9.92 5.29 -0.34
C ARG A 385 -10.08 6.78 -0.10
N VAL A 386 -11.14 7.42 -0.59
CA VAL A 386 -11.42 8.84 -0.35
C VAL A 386 -11.51 9.10 1.16
N TRP A 387 -12.06 8.14 1.91
CA TRP A 387 -12.07 8.23 3.37
C TRP A 387 -10.67 8.09 4.01
N TRP A 388 -9.69 7.47 3.35
CA TRP A 388 -8.30 7.41 3.82
C TRP A 388 -7.55 8.75 3.63
N LEU A 389 -7.80 9.44 2.51
CA LEU A 389 -7.21 10.75 2.21
C LEU A 389 -7.73 11.85 3.14
N SER A 390 -8.90 11.64 3.79
CA SER A 390 -9.44 12.51 4.85
C SER A 390 -8.52 12.74 6.06
N ARG A 391 -7.49 11.91 6.25
CA ARG A 391 -6.55 12.01 7.37
C ARG A 391 -5.24 12.75 7.06
N GLY A 392 -5.08 13.30 5.85
CA GLY A 392 -3.92 14.11 5.47
C GLY A 392 -3.96 15.49 6.15
N ALA A 393 -2.85 15.89 6.78
CA ALA A 393 -2.77 17.16 7.53
C ALA A 393 -2.68 18.42 6.61
N ASN A 394 -2.31 18.25 5.34
CA ASN A 394 -2.22 19.35 4.37
C ASN A 394 -3.55 19.56 3.63
N ILE A 395 -3.92 20.81 3.37
CA ILE A 395 -5.14 21.16 2.61
C ILE A 395 -5.14 20.54 1.20
N LEU A 396 -3.94 20.40 0.61
CA LEU A 396 -3.70 19.75 -0.70
C LEU A 396 -3.76 18.22 -0.64
N ASP A 397 -3.81 17.64 0.57
CA ASP A 397 -3.90 16.19 0.80
C ASP A 397 -5.31 15.79 1.27
N ARG A 398 -6.25 16.75 1.34
CA ARG A 398 -7.64 16.51 1.76
C ARG A 398 -8.48 15.92 0.61
N PRO A 399 -9.49 15.08 0.91
CA PRO A 399 -10.30 14.33 -0.05
C PRO A 399 -11.26 15.22 -0.85
N TRP A 400 -11.43 16.47 -0.47
CA TRP A 400 -12.25 17.44 -1.21
C TRP A 400 -11.41 18.24 -2.23
N SER A 401 -10.09 18.06 -2.26
CA SER A 401 -9.22 18.74 -3.21
C SER A 401 -9.08 17.94 -4.50
N ILE A 402 -9.19 18.61 -5.65
CA ILE A 402 -9.00 18.01 -6.98
C ILE A 402 -7.64 17.28 -7.08
N LEU A 403 -6.60 17.85 -6.48
CA LEU A 403 -5.26 17.24 -6.42
C LEU A 403 -5.21 15.94 -5.58
N GLY A 404 -6.03 15.85 -4.53
CA GLY A 404 -6.21 14.63 -3.75
C GLY A 404 -6.83 13.50 -4.58
N TRP A 405 -7.86 13.82 -5.38
CA TRP A 405 -8.50 12.89 -6.30
C TRP A 405 -7.55 12.43 -7.42
N ILE A 406 -6.84 13.36 -8.06
CA ILE A 406 -5.84 13.04 -9.09
C ILE A 406 -4.79 12.07 -8.54
N ARG A 407 -4.27 12.30 -7.34
CA ARG A 407 -3.30 11.38 -6.71
C ARG A 407 -3.90 10.02 -6.34
N GLY A 408 -5.17 10.00 -5.95
CA GLY A 408 -5.92 8.75 -5.74
C GLY A 408 -5.99 7.92 -7.02
N LEU A 409 -6.38 8.54 -8.13
CA LEU A 409 -6.44 7.91 -9.45
C LEU A 409 -5.07 7.46 -9.94
N LEU A 410 -4.02 8.29 -9.78
CA LEU A 410 -2.63 7.93 -10.11
C LEU A 410 -2.09 6.73 -9.32
N PHE A 411 -2.70 6.38 -8.18
CA PHE A 411 -2.39 5.14 -7.47
C PHE A 411 -3.26 3.98 -7.95
N ILE A 412 -4.57 4.22 -8.14
CA ILE A 412 -5.53 3.16 -8.46
C ILE A 412 -5.23 2.54 -9.82
N ILE A 413 -4.91 3.33 -10.84
CA ILE A 413 -4.63 2.82 -12.19
C ILE A 413 -3.44 1.85 -12.17
N PRO A 414 -2.24 2.21 -11.66
CA PRO A 414 -1.15 1.24 -11.53
C PRO A 414 -1.46 0.07 -10.61
N ALA A 415 -2.23 0.28 -9.54
CA ALA A 415 -2.65 -0.80 -8.65
C ALA A 415 -3.55 -1.81 -9.36
N PHE A 416 -4.44 -1.34 -10.25
CA PHE A 416 -5.29 -2.18 -11.06
C PHE A 416 -4.46 -2.99 -12.05
N VAL A 417 -3.54 -2.35 -12.78
CA VAL A 417 -2.61 -3.03 -13.70
C VAL A 417 -1.78 -4.10 -12.98
N ILE A 418 -1.18 -3.75 -11.84
CA ILE A 418 -0.39 -4.70 -11.02
C ILE A 418 -1.28 -5.83 -10.50
N GLY A 419 -2.52 -5.54 -10.10
CA GLY A 419 -3.47 -6.54 -9.62
C GLY A 419 -3.94 -7.49 -10.73
N SER A 420 -4.15 -6.99 -11.95
CA SER A 420 -4.51 -7.82 -13.11
C SER A 420 -3.35 -8.76 -13.49
N LEU A 421 -2.12 -8.25 -13.51
CA LEU A 421 -0.93 -9.08 -13.69
C LEU A 421 -0.76 -10.10 -12.57
N TYR A 422 -1.11 -9.72 -11.33
CA TYR A 422 -1.13 -10.62 -10.19
C TYR A 422 -2.18 -11.73 -10.35
N ALA A 423 -3.37 -11.44 -10.87
CA ALA A 423 -4.38 -12.47 -11.12
C ALA A 423 -3.89 -13.54 -12.10
N VAL A 424 -3.07 -13.17 -13.09
CA VAL A 424 -2.40 -14.16 -13.96
C VAL A 424 -1.32 -14.93 -13.18
N PHE A 425 -0.46 -14.21 -12.45
CA PHE A 425 0.66 -14.79 -11.70
C PHE A 425 0.23 -15.71 -10.54
N ILE A 426 -0.92 -15.43 -9.92
CA ILE A 426 -1.43 -16.18 -8.78
C ILE A 426 -1.90 -17.56 -9.21
N VAL A 427 -2.54 -17.67 -10.39
CA VAL A 427 -2.97 -18.96 -10.95
C VAL A 427 -1.74 -19.85 -11.14
N THR A 428 -0.69 -19.33 -11.76
CA THR A 428 0.58 -20.04 -11.95
C THR A 428 1.24 -20.41 -10.62
N SER A 429 1.35 -19.46 -9.68
CA SER A 429 2.01 -19.69 -8.38
C SER A 429 1.26 -20.68 -7.49
N THR A 430 -0.07 -20.67 -7.55
CA THR A 430 -0.93 -21.57 -6.79
C THR A 430 -0.90 -22.96 -7.40
N HIS A 431 -0.90 -23.08 -8.73
CA HIS A 431 -0.74 -24.36 -9.42
C HIS A 431 0.58 -25.06 -9.03
N HIS A 432 1.69 -24.32 -8.90
CA HIS A 432 2.98 -24.92 -8.56
C HIS A 432 3.25 -25.13 -7.06
N ALA A 433 2.75 -24.25 -6.18
CA ALA A 433 3.12 -24.24 -4.75
C ALA A 433 1.92 -24.19 -3.78
N GLY A 434 0.70 -24.41 -4.28
CA GLY A 434 -0.53 -24.43 -3.49
C GLY A 434 -0.75 -23.16 -2.67
N LEU A 435 -1.23 -23.32 -1.44
CA LEU A 435 -1.53 -22.22 -0.52
C LEU A 435 -0.29 -21.37 -0.18
N LEU A 436 0.90 -21.97 -0.15
CA LEU A 436 2.14 -21.24 0.14
C LEU A 436 2.48 -20.26 -1.00
N GLY A 437 2.35 -20.71 -2.26
CA GLY A 437 2.52 -19.86 -3.44
C GLY A 437 1.56 -18.68 -3.43
N PHE A 438 0.28 -18.94 -3.12
CA PHE A 438 -0.74 -17.91 -2.94
C PHE A 438 -0.33 -16.87 -1.87
N LEU A 439 0.06 -17.31 -0.67
CA LEU A 439 0.41 -16.41 0.43
C LEU A 439 1.64 -15.55 0.12
N LEU A 440 2.67 -16.14 -0.50
CA LEU A 440 3.88 -15.43 -0.88
C LEU A 440 3.62 -14.40 -1.99
N ALA A 441 2.87 -14.77 -3.03
CA ALA A 441 2.48 -13.85 -4.10
C ALA A 441 1.62 -12.69 -3.54
N THR A 442 0.65 -13.00 -2.68
CA THR A 442 -0.20 -12.00 -2.01
C THR A 442 0.63 -11.01 -1.19
N LEU A 443 1.58 -11.53 -0.41
CA LEU A 443 2.46 -10.71 0.42
C LEU A 443 3.39 -9.83 -0.43
N ALA A 444 3.93 -10.38 -1.53
CA ALA A 444 4.76 -9.64 -2.46
C ALA A 444 3.99 -8.47 -3.10
N VAL A 445 2.79 -8.71 -3.63
CA VAL A 445 1.98 -7.66 -4.26
C VAL A 445 1.46 -6.65 -3.23
N CYS A 446 1.01 -7.09 -2.05
CA CYS A 446 0.67 -6.17 -0.96
C CYS A 446 1.86 -5.28 -0.57
N SER A 447 3.07 -5.83 -0.60
CA SER A 447 4.30 -5.07 -0.34
C SER A 447 4.57 -4.05 -1.45
N ILE A 448 4.46 -4.45 -2.72
CA ILE A 448 4.59 -3.55 -3.88
C ILE A 448 3.57 -2.42 -3.79
N LEU A 449 2.29 -2.72 -3.57
CA LEU A 449 1.22 -1.71 -3.43
C LEU A 449 1.49 -0.77 -2.24
N ARG A 450 2.06 -1.29 -1.14
CA ARG A 450 2.48 -0.46 0.00
C ARG A 450 3.64 0.47 -0.37
N PHE A 451 4.65 -0.01 -1.07
CA PHE A 451 5.78 0.81 -1.53
C PHE A 451 5.35 1.85 -2.56
N LEU A 452 4.54 1.46 -3.53
CA LEU A 452 4.02 2.34 -4.58
C LEU A 452 3.25 3.50 -3.95
N ARG A 453 2.38 3.22 -2.96
CA ARG A 453 1.69 4.24 -2.16
C ARG A 453 2.63 5.21 -1.47
N LEU A 454 3.70 4.71 -0.85
CA LEU A 454 4.70 5.56 -0.21
C LEU A 454 5.47 6.38 -1.25
N GLY A 455 5.72 5.83 -2.45
CA GLY A 455 6.39 6.50 -3.55
C GLY A 455 5.67 7.75 -4.08
N VAL A 456 4.33 7.76 -4.09
CA VAL A 456 3.54 8.87 -4.64
C VAL A 456 3.69 10.18 -3.83
N THR A 457 3.90 10.09 -2.52
CA THR A 457 3.94 11.27 -1.63
C THR A 457 5.35 11.65 -1.21
N ARG A 458 5.63 12.95 -1.06
CA ARG A 458 6.93 13.43 -0.53
C ARG A 458 7.22 12.84 0.85
N GLU A 459 6.21 12.78 1.72
CA GLU A 459 6.35 12.18 3.06
C GLU A 459 6.57 10.67 2.99
N GLY A 460 5.85 9.96 2.14
CA GLY A 460 6.05 8.52 1.96
C GLY A 460 7.46 8.19 1.45
N ARG A 461 7.99 8.97 0.50
CA ARG A 461 9.38 8.86 0.06
C ARG A 461 10.38 9.13 1.17
N ALA A 462 10.14 10.13 2.01
CA ALA A 462 10.97 10.39 3.19
C ALA A 462 10.94 9.23 4.19
N ARG A 463 9.78 8.58 4.37
CA ARG A 463 9.65 7.37 5.22
C ARG A 463 10.36 6.16 4.63
N ILE A 464 10.32 5.96 3.30
CA ILE A 464 11.11 4.92 2.62
C ILE A 464 12.60 5.18 2.86
N ALA A 465 13.06 6.40 2.61
CA ALA A 465 14.45 6.79 2.83
C ALA A 465 14.88 6.59 4.30
N GLY A 466 14.01 6.90 5.26
CA GLY A 466 14.26 6.61 6.68
C GLY A 466 14.28 5.11 6.99
N GLY A 467 13.47 4.30 6.30
CA GLY A 467 13.53 2.83 6.39
C GLY A 467 14.86 2.27 5.89
N PHE A 468 15.31 2.75 4.72
CA PHE A 468 16.61 2.39 4.18
C PHE A 468 17.76 2.84 5.09
N GLY A 469 17.69 4.06 5.61
CA GLY A 469 18.67 4.57 6.58
C GLY A 469 18.77 3.71 7.84
N ARG A 470 17.65 3.17 8.35
CA ARG A 470 17.70 2.21 9.47
C ARG A 470 18.32 0.87 9.09
N LEU A 471 18.18 0.44 7.83
CA LEU A 471 18.76 -0.80 7.35
C LEU A 471 20.28 -0.69 7.19
N THR A 472 20.78 0.47 6.74
CA THR A 472 22.21 0.65 6.43
C THR A 472 23.06 1.14 7.60
N ASN A 473 22.46 1.74 8.63
CA ASN A 473 23.18 2.27 9.78
C ASN A 473 22.93 1.38 11.01
N HIS A 474 23.99 0.77 11.54
CA HIS A 474 23.88 -0.23 12.62
C HIS A 474 23.38 0.35 13.94
N GLU A 475 23.47 1.67 14.11
CA GLU A 475 22.92 2.35 15.28
C GLU A 475 21.42 2.06 15.48
N TYR A 476 20.66 1.81 14.40
CA TYR A 476 19.23 1.50 14.47
C TYR A 476 18.92 0.00 14.50
N TRP A 477 19.93 -0.86 14.44
CA TRP A 477 19.73 -2.29 14.37
C TRP A 477 19.24 -2.83 15.72
N ALA A 478 18.53 -3.96 15.67
CA ALA A 478 18.09 -4.63 16.89
C ALA A 478 19.31 -5.01 17.75
N SER A 479 19.22 -4.82 19.06
CA SER A 479 20.31 -5.14 19.99
C SER A 479 20.80 -6.60 19.84
N ALA A 480 19.93 -7.53 19.45
CA ALA A 480 20.32 -8.92 19.15
C ALA A 480 21.39 -9.05 18.05
N ILE A 481 21.37 -8.18 17.03
CA ILE A 481 22.36 -8.17 15.95
C ILE A 481 23.67 -7.56 16.46
N ILE A 482 23.59 -6.49 17.23
CA ILE A 482 24.77 -5.86 17.86
C ILE A 482 25.47 -6.84 18.80
N TYR A 483 24.70 -7.61 19.59
CA TYR A 483 25.20 -8.61 20.53
C TYR A 483 25.51 -9.97 19.90
N LEU A 484 25.34 -10.15 18.59
CA LEU A 484 25.51 -11.44 17.92
C LEU A 484 26.85 -12.14 18.27
N PRO A 485 28.02 -11.47 18.29
CA PRO A 485 29.27 -12.13 18.65
C PRO A 485 29.30 -12.65 20.09
N VAL A 486 28.68 -11.91 21.01
CA VAL A 486 28.58 -12.27 22.43
C VAL A 486 27.66 -13.48 22.58
N ILE A 487 26.49 -13.46 21.93
CA ILE A 487 25.53 -14.56 21.92
C ILE A 487 26.17 -15.84 21.39
N LEU A 488 26.88 -15.77 20.25
CA LEU A 488 27.58 -16.91 19.67
C LEU A 488 28.68 -17.46 20.59
N SER A 489 29.41 -16.57 21.29
CA SER A 489 30.45 -16.97 22.24
C SER A 489 29.89 -17.76 23.43
N PHE A 490 28.72 -17.37 23.95
CA PHE A 490 28.04 -18.10 25.02
C PHE A 490 27.39 -19.39 24.52
N ALA A 491 26.74 -19.37 23.35
CA ALA A 491 26.10 -20.55 22.77
C ALA A 491 27.09 -21.70 22.56
N ARG A 492 28.30 -21.40 22.07
CA ARG A 492 29.37 -22.40 21.87
C ARG A 492 29.80 -23.11 23.16
N ARG A 493 29.62 -22.48 24.33
CA ARG A 493 30.00 -23.03 25.64
C ARG A 493 28.88 -23.88 26.29
N PHE A 494 27.70 -23.99 25.68
CA PHE A 494 26.52 -24.77 26.14
C PHE A 494 26.24 -24.70 27.65
N SER A 495 26.50 -23.56 28.30
CA SER A 495 26.44 -23.44 29.76
C SER A 495 26.03 -22.04 30.18
N LEU A 496 25.13 -21.95 31.17
CA LEU A 496 24.73 -20.68 31.81
C LEU A 496 25.71 -20.26 32.92
N LYS A 497 26.70 -21.10 33.26
CA LYS A 497 27.69 -20.81 34.30
C LYS A 497 28.49 -19.52 34.05
N PRO A 498 28.92 -19.18 32.81
CA PRO A 498 29.61 -17.91 32.54
C PRO A 498 28.77 -16.68 32.88
N LEU A 499 27.46 -16.70 32.57
CA LEU A 499 26.56 -15.58 32.86
C LEU A 499 26.30 -15.42 34.38
N ALA A 500 26.27 -16.53 35.11
CA ALA A 500 26.18 -16.50 36.57
C ALA A 500 27.45 -15.88 37.20
N ARG A 501 28.64 -16.21 36.67
CA ARG A 501 29.92 -15.68 37.17
C ARG A 501 30.04 -14.16 37.02
N LEU A 502 29.52 -13.61 35.93
CA LEU A 502 29.55 -12.16 35.68
C LEU A 502 28.85 -11.33 36.77
N SER A 503 27.91 -11.91 37.52
CA SER A 503 27.32 -11.21 38.69
C SER A 503 28.31 -10.93 39.83
N ALA A 504 29.49 -11.57 39.84
CA ALA A 504 30.52 -11.36 40.85
C ALA A 504 31.42 -10.13 40.58
N VAL A 505 31.29 -9.47 39.41
CA VAL A 505 32.18 -8.36 38.98
C VAL A 505 32.05 -7.12 39.87
N ASN A 506 30.83 -6.76 40.27
CA ASN A 506 30.57 -5.54 41.06
C ASN A 506 30.03 -5.91 42.45
N PRO A 507 30.90 -6.23 43.43
CA PRO A 507 30.44 -6.68 44.74
C PRO A 507 29.68 -5.59 45.53
N GLY A 508 30.01 -4.31 45.35
CA GLY A 508 29.31 -3.17 45.97
C GLY A 508 28.01 -2.74 45.28
N TYR A 509 27.48 -3.56 44.37
CA TYR A 509 26.12 -3.43 43.81
C TYR A 509 25.17 -4.43 44.48
N ALA A 510 23.86 -4.40 44.17
CA ALA A 510 22.97 -5.49 44.52
C ALA A 510 23.59 -6.87 44.18
N PRO A 511 23.11 -7.97 44.83
CA PRO A 511 23.71 -9.31 44.71
C PRO A 511 23.85 -9.88 43.28
N ASP A 512 23.35 -9.21 42.25
CA ASP A 512 23.57 -9.56 40.85
C ASP A 512 24.62 -8.73 40.11
N GLY A 513 25.42 -7.93 40.81
CA GLY A 513 26.49 -7.13 40.21
C GLY A 513 25.99 -5.97 39.36
N GLY A 514 24.76 -5.50 39.60
CA GLY A 514 24.14 -4.42 38.81
C GLY A 514 23.62 -4.90 37.45
N VAL A 515 23.26 -6.18 37.33
CA VAL A 515 22.59 -6.75 36.14
C VAL A 515 21.11 -6.32 36.08
N ASN A 516 20.47 -6.07 37.24
CA ASN A 516 19.26 -5.26 37.30
C ASN A 516 19.59 -3.91 37.94
N GLU A 517 18.83 -2.88 37.61
CA GLU A 517 19.07 -1.53 38.14
C GLU A 517 18.87 -1.49 39.66
N ASP A 518 19.93 -1.05 40.35
CA ASP A 518 19.87 -0.59 41.74
C ASP A 518 19.06 0.71 41.82
N ALA A 519 18.52 0.98 43.01
CA ALA A 519 17.91 2.27 43.29
C ALA A 519 18.95 3.38 43.10
N LYS A 520 18.61 4.43 42.35
CA LYS A 520 19.51 5.58 42.10
C LYS A 520 19.91 6.25 43.41
N SER A 521 18.97 6.33 44.35
CA SER A 521 19.20 6.73 45.75
C SER A 521 20.31 5.91 46.42
N ALA A 522 20.24 4.58 46.32
CA ALA A 522 21.22 3.68 46.92
C ALA A 522 22.62 3.83 46.28
N ILE A 523 22.72 3.99 44.97
CA ILE A 523 24.00 4.18 44.28
C ILE A 523 24.64 5.51 44.69
N ASN A 524 23.88 6.61 44.71
CA ASN A 524 24.43 7.93 45.01
C ASN A 524 24.97 8.03 46.43
N ASN A 525 24.32 7.37 47.39
CA ASN A 525 24.72 7.35 48.80
C ASN A 525 26.01 6.55 49.07
N ARG A 526 26.49 5.77 48.10
CA ARG A 526 27.73 4.98 48.20
C ARG A 526 28.98 5.75 47.78
N PHE A 527 28.82 6.94 47.20
CA PHE A 527 29.95 7.83 46.95
C PHE A 527 30.30 8.60 48.24
N PRO A 528 31.61 8.90 48.46
CA PRO A 528 31.98 9.90 49.45
C PRO A 528 31.40 11.27 49.04
N ASN A 529 31.39 12.25 49.95
CA ASN A 529 30.96 13.63 49.67
C ASN A 529 31.90 14.32 48.67
N ASP A 530 31.92 13.84 47.43
CA ASP A 530 32.70 14.38 46.33
C ASP A 530 31.85 15.41 45.58
N PRO A 531 32.37 16.64 45.35
CA PRO A 531 31.61 17.71 44.71
C PRO A 531 31.20 17.39 43.26
N ALA A 532 31.85 16.43 42.60
CA ALA A 532 31.49 16.00 41.26
C ALA A 532 30.21 15.15 41.26
N VAL A 533 29.82 14.52 42.37
CA VAL A 533 28.59 13.71 42.43
C VAL A 533 27.40 14.63 42.71
N LEU A 534 26.51 14.79 41.72
CA LEU A 534 25.39 15.71 41.88
C LEU A 534 24.42 15.19 42.95
N PRO A 535 24.12 16.00 43.99
CA PRO A 535 23.33 15.56 45.11
C PRO A 535 21.90 15.25 44.69
N ILE A 536 21.31 14.29 45.39
CA ILE A 536 19.93 13.86 45.19
C ILE A 536 19.16 13.88 46.50
N HIS A 537 17.84 13.99 46.39
CA HIS A 537 16.91 13.82 47.48
C HIS A 537 15.86 12.78 47.09
N PHE A 538 15.74 11.74 47.91
CA PHE A 538 14.77 10.67 47.69
C PHE A 538 13.38 11.11 48.18
N VAL A 539 12.38 10.93 47.32
CA VAL A 539 10.97 11.17 47.65
C VAL A 539 10.23 9.85 47.51
N ASP A 540 9.82 9.30 48.63
CA ASP A 540 9.13 8.01 48.68
C ASP A 540 7.74 8.08 48.02
N ARG A 541 7.17 6.89 47.78
CA ARG A 541 5.77 6.74 47.42
C ARG A 541 4.90 7.19 48.60
N ASN A 542 3.89 8.01 48.29
CA ASN A 542 2.87 8.40 49.25
C ASN A 542 1.52 8.51 48.51
N ASP A 543 0.47 7.90 49.06
CA ASP A 543 -0.86 7.91 48.46
C ASP A 543 -1.56 9.29 48.65
N ASP A 544 -1.09 10.11 49.60
CA ASP A 544 -1.48 11.52 49.73
C ASP A 544 -0.56 12.43 48.89
N HIS A 545 -1.13 12.92 47.79
CA HIS A 545 -0.45 13.81 46.85
C HIS A 545 -0.04 15.15 47.46
N ALA A 546 -0.88 15.76 48.31
CA ALA A 546 -0.60 17.06 48.89
C ALA A 546 0.60 16.99 49.85
N ARG A 547 0.65 15.93 50.66
CA ARG A 547 1.77 15.67 51.56
C ARG A 547 3.06 15.38 50.78
N ARG A 548 2.97 14.59 49.71
CA ARG A 548 4.12 14.28 48.83
C ARG A 548 4.68 15.52 48.13
N LEU A 549 3.81 16.35 47.58
CA LEU A 549 4.19 17.63 46.97
C LEU A 549 4.82 18.55 48.01
N GLY A 550 4.23 18.67 49.21
CA GLY A 550 4.79 19.47 50.30
C GLY A 550 6.19 19.02 50.70
N GLN A 551 6.43 17.71 50.85
CA GLN A 551 7.75 17.15 51.14
C GLN A 551 8.77 17.46 50.03
N ALA A 552 8.39 17.20 48.77
CA ALA A 552 9.25 17.44 47.61
C ALA A 552 9.58 18.93 47.44
N ALA A 553 8.57 19.82 47.49
CA ALA A 553 8.75 21.26 47.35
C ALA A 553 9.56 21.85 48.52
N ASN A 554 9.33 21.37 49.75
CA ASN A 554 10.13 21.77 50.89
C ASN A 554 11.60 21.36 50.72
N ALA A 555 11.86 20.13 50.29
CA ALA A 555 13.23 19.68 50.02
C ALA A 555 13.95 20.54 48.97
N VAL A 556 13.27 20.93 47.89
CA VAL A 556 13.84 21.84 46.89
C VAL A 556 14.13 23.22 47.46
N ARG A 557 13.28 23.75 48.34
CA ARG A 557 13.44 25.07 48.96
C ARG A 557 14.53 25.12 50.04
N THR A 558 14.63 24.09 50.88
CA THR A 558 15.45 24.14 52.10
C THR A 558 16.80 23.42 51.96
N SER A 559 16.97 22.56 50.96
CA SER A 559 18.25 21.86 50.75
C SER A 559 19.24 22.75 50.00
N GLU A 560 20.26 23.25 50.69
CA GLU A 560 21.39 23.97 50.08
C GLU A 560 22.10 23.12 49.01
N GLN A 561 22.13 21.79 49.19
CA GLN A 561 22.76 20.87 48.24
C GLN A 561 22.02 20.82 46.89
N LEU A 562 20.68 20.88 46.89
CA LEU A 562 19.90 20.83 45.66
C LEU A 562 19.93 22.16 44.89
N GLY A 563 20.16 23.28 45.58
CA GLY A 563 20.32 24.61 44.95
C GLY A 563 19.03 25.24 44.41
N GLY A 564 17.86 24.73 44.80
CA GLY A 564 16.57 25.26 44.35
C GLY A 564 16.15 24.80 42.95
N TYR A 565 15.27 25.57 42.30
CA TYR A 565 14.88 25.36 40.91
C TYR A 565 15.87 26.06 39.96
N PRO A 566 16.16 25.49 38.78
CA PRO A 566 15.59 24.24 38.24
C PRO A 566 16.23 22.96 38.81
N ILE A 567 15.47 21.86 38.81
CA ILE A 567 15.90 20.55 39.33
C ILE A 567 15.46 19.42 38.38
N ILE A 568 16.16 18.27 38.41
CA ILE A 568 15.75 17.07 37.65
C ILE A 568 14.93 16.16 38.56
N ALA A 569 13.71 15.80 38.12
CA ALA A 569 12.91 14.74 38.72
C ALA A 569 12.99 13.47 37.87
N LYS A 570 13.29 12.32 38.49
CA LYS A 570 13.35 11.02 37.80
C LYS A 570 12.96 9.86 38.73
N PRO A 571 12.42 8.74 38.20
CA PRO A 571 12.13 7.56 39.02
C PRO A 571 13.40 7.00 39.68
N ASP A 572 13.26 6.60 40.95
CA ASP A 572 14.37 6.02 41.74
C ASP A 572 14.84 4.69 41.13
N ARG A 573 13.93 3.92 40.52
CA ARG A 573 14.23 2.76 39.67
C ARG A 573 13.59 2.99 38.31
N GLY A 574 14.37 2.98 37.23
CA GLY A 574 13.83 3.30 35.92
C GLY A 574 14.90 3.35 34.84
N GLU A 575 14.61 2.68 33.73
CA GLU A 575 15.53 2.47 32.61
C GLU A 575 15.39 3.58 31.55
N HIS A 576 16.48 3.83 30.81
CA HIS A 576 16.43 4.58 29.55
C HIS A 576 15.86 6.01 29.65
N GLY A 577 16.04 6.70 30.77
CA GLY A 577 15.58 8.07 30.96
C GLY A 577 14.05 8.24 30.85
N VAL A 578 13.28 7.16 30.99
CA VAL A 578 11.82 7.23 31.05
C VAL A 578 11.42 7.91 32.36
N GLY A 579 10.53 8.89 32.26
CA GLY A 579 10.09 9.68 33.42
C GLY A 579 11.10 10.73 33.88
N VAL A 580 12.18 11.02 33.15
CA VAL A 580 13.07 12.15 33.49
C VAL A 580 12.42 13.46 33.06
N SER A 581 12.34 14.44 33.95
CA SER A 581 11.78 15.77 33.66
C SER A 581 12.59 16.89 34.32
N LEU A 582 12.80 17.98 33.56
CA LEU A 582 13.32 19.24 34.10
C LEU A 582 12.18 20.02 34.72
N ILE A 583 12.30 20.29 36.02
CA ILE A 583 11.33 21.00 36.82
C ILE A 583 11.89 22.37 37.14
N ASP A 584 11.33 23.42 36.55
CA ASP A 584 11.76 24.81 36.74
C ASP A 584 10.88 25.59 37.72
N ASN A 585 9.77 25.00 38.17
CA ASN A 585 8.89 25.58 39.18
C ASN A 585 8.02 24.52 39.88
N GLU A 586 7.35 24.94 40.94
CA GLU A 586 6.49 24.08 41.77
C GLU A 586 5.25 23.56 41.01
N GLN A 587 4.73 24.31 40.04
CA GLN A 587 3.58 23.86 39.22
C GLN A 587 3.95 22.65 38.33
N LYS A 588 5.14 22.66 37.72
CA LYS A 588 5.64 21.50 36.98
C LYS A 588 5.94 20.32 37.90
N LEU A 589 6.40 20.58 39.12
CA LEU A 589 6.61 19.53 40.13
C LEU A 589 5.28 18.84 40.48
N ASP A 590 4.21 19.63 40.70
CA ASP A 590 2.85 19.13 40.94
C ASP A 590 2.36 18.23 39.78
N ALA A 591 2.45 18.73 38.55
CA ALA A 591 2.03 17.98 37.36
C ALA A 591 2.82 16.67 37.18
N TYR A 592 4.12 16.68 37.44
CA TYR A 592 4.97 15.51 37.37
C TYR A 592 4.56 14.45 38.41
N LEU A 593 4.37 14.84 39.67
CA LEU A 593 3.99 13.93 40.76
C LEU A 593 2.60 13.29 40.58
N ARG A 594 1.66 13.98 39.91
CA ARG A 594 0.34 13.43 39.59
C ARG A 594 0.41 12.23 38.63
N THR A 595 1.41 12.21 37.75
CA THR A 595 1.57 11.18 36.71
C THR A 595 2.56 10.08 37.10
N HIS A 596 3.46 10.32 38.06
CA HIS A 596 4.50 9.39 38.51
C HIS A 596 4.31 9.07 40.00
N ARG A 597 3.64 7.94 40.32
CA ARG A 597 3.26 7.53 41.69
C ARG A 597 4.31 6.66 42.39
N GLU A 598 5.27 6.14 41.64
CA GLU A 598 6.43 5.40 42.13
C GLU A 598 7.41 6.32 42.89
N PRO A 599 8.31 5.77 43.73
CA PRO A 599 9.38 6.56 44.35
C PRO A 599 10.26 7.26 43.32
N ILE A 600 10.62 8.51 43.61
CA ILE A 600 11.42 9.36 42.71
C ILE A 600 12.65 9.91 43.44
N VAL A 601 13.59 10.43 42.66
CA VAL A 601 14.70 11.25 43.14
C VAL A 601 14.64 12.62 42.49
N LEU A 602 14.87 13.64 43.32
CA LEU A 602 15.10 15.02 42.92
C LEU A 602 16.61 15.26 42.90
N GLN A 603 17.19 15.57 41.74
CA GLN A 603 18.64 15.70 41.56
C GLN A 603 19.00 17.11 41.11
N LYS A 604 20.05 17.68 41.72
CA LYS A 604 20.61 18.98 41.34
C LYS A 604 20.80 19.07 39.83
N TYR A 605 20.29 20.13 39.22
CA TYR A 605 20.44 20.37 37.80
C TYR A 605 21.84 20.89 37.48
N HIS A 606 22.46 20.35 36.43
CA HIS A 606 23.70 20.86 35.87
C HIS A 606 23.38 21.60 34.55
N PRO A 607 23.73 22.89 34.40
CA PRO A 607 23.34 23.71 33.24
C PRO A 607 24.14 23.39 31.98
N GLY A 608 25.31 22.76 32.13
CA GLY A 608 26.22 22.41 31.04
C GLY A 608 25.54 21.70 29.84
N PRO A 609 25.78 22.18 28.60
CA PRO A 609 25.10 21.66 27.40
C PRO A 609 25.56 20.25 27.04
N GLU A 610 26.78 19.88 27.41
CA GLU A 610 27.40 18.62 27.05
C GLU A 610 27.00 17.50 28.02
N GLU A 611 26.71 16.32 27.46
CA GLU A 611 26.49 15.08 28.22
C GLU A 611 27.42 13.99 27.68
N VAL A 612 28.22 13.39 28.56
CA VAL A 612 29.25 12.42 28.19
C VAL A 612 29.13 11.18 29.07
N GLY A 613 29.12 9.99 28.45
CA GLY A 613 29.19 8.71 29.14
C GLY A 613 30.62 8.19 29.20
N VAL A 614 31.20 8.08 30.39
CA VAL A 614 32.55 7.55 30.62
C VAL A 614 32.45 6.16 31.24
N LEU A 615 32.81 5.14 30.47
CA LEU A 615 32.88 3.76 30.95
C LEU A 615 34.26 3.50 31.53
N TRP A 616 34.30 3.20 32.82
CA TRP A 616 35.52 2.89 33.56
C TRP A 616 35.57 1.40 33.92
N VAL A 617 36.75 0.80 33.86
CA VAL A 617 37.01 -0.60 34.21
C VAL A 617 38.24 -0.74 35.09
N ARG A 618 38.17 -1.60 36.11
CA ARG A 618 39.31 -1.95 36.96
C ARG A 618 40.29 -2.85 36.22
N ASP A 619 41.58 -2.74 36.52
CA ASP A 619 42.55 -3.73 36.05
C ASP A 619 42.37 -5.05 36.84
N PRO A 620 42.04 -6.18 36.17
CA PRO A 620 41.89 -7.47 36.83
C PRO A 620 43.12 -7.90 37.63
N LYS A 621 44.32 -7.43 37.28
CA LYS A 621 45.57 -7.75 38.00
C LYS A 621 45.67 -7.09 39.37
N THR A 622 44.89 -6.04 39.62
CA THR A 622 44.88 -5.31 40.89
C THR A 622 43.83 -5.83 41.88
N VAL A 623 42.91 -6.67 41.41
CA VAL A 623 41.90 -7.33 42.25
C VAL A 623 42.48 -8.37 43.25
N PRO A 624 43.55 -9.13 42.94
CA PRO A 624 44.07 -10.17 43.83
C PRO A 624 45.05 -9.73 44.91
N ASP A 625 45.51 -8.47 44.90
CA ASP A 625 46.60 -8.01 45.77
C ASP A 625 46.04 -7.17 46.94
N PRO A 626 46.06 -7.68 48.19
CA PRO A 626 45.67 -6.92 49.38
C PRO A 626 46.65 -5.78 49.72
N ASP A 627 47.88 -5.87 49.22
CA ASP A 627 49.01 -4.98 49.50
C ASP A 627 49.35 -4.05 48.32
N ALA A 628 48.63 -4.17 47.20
CA ALA A 628 48.81 -3.27 46.05
C ALA A 628 48.48 -1.82 46.46
N PRO A 629 49.29 -0.83 46.03
CA PRO A 629 48.91 0.57 46.15
C PRO A 629 47.58 0.76 45.43
N THR A 630 46.53 1.06 46.20
CA THR A 630 45.12 1.27 45.81
C THR A 630 44.70 0.74 44.44
N PRO A 631 43.83 -0.27 44.32
CA PRO A 631 43.52 -0.89 43.03
C PRO A 631 43.05 0.15 41.99
N HIS A 632 43.79 0.27 40.90
CA HIS A 632 43.60 1.27 39.85
C HIS A 632 42.80 0.71 38.67
N GLY A 633 42.10 1.58 37.95
CA GLY A 633 41.44 1.27 36.68
C GLY A 633 41.64 2.35 35.64
N SER A 634 41.03 2.16 34.49
CA SER A 634 41.16 3.04 33.34
C SER A 634 39.83 3.27 32.64
N ILE A 635 39.76 4.36 31.88
CA ILE A 635 38.62 4.64 31.01
C ILE A 635 38.69 3.67 29.81
N TYR A 636 37.68 2.82 29.68
CA TYR A 636 37.55 1.86 28.59
C TYR A 636 36.94 2.48 27.33
N ALA A 637 35.95 3.36 27.52
CA ALA A 637 35.26 4.03 26.42
C ALA A 637 34.65 5.36 26.88
N VAL A 638 34.62 6.34 25.98
CA VAL A 638 33.93 7.61 26.17
C VAL A 638 32.88 7.76 25.07
N THR A 639 31.67 8.17 25.44
CA THR A 639 30.55 8.41 24.52
C THR A 639 30.08 9.85 24.65
N ILE A 640 30.17 10.63 23.58
CA ILE A 640 29.58 11.98 23.52
C ILE A 640 28.12 11.84 23.09
N LYS A 641 27.20 12.51 23.79
CA LYS A 641 25.75 12.39 23.56
C LYS A 641 25.21 13.70 22.99
N HIS A 642 24.95 13.70 21.68
CA HIS A 642 24.40 14.85 20.97
C HIS A 642 22.86 14.84 21.04
N PHE A 643 22.29 15.88 21.64
CA PHE A 643 20.84 16.04 21.74
C PHE A 643 20.21 16.28 20.36
N PRO A 644 19.04 15.68 20.05
CA PRO A 644 18.40 15.89 18.77
C PRO A 644 17.79 17.30 18.73
N VAL A 645 18.29 18.14 17.83
CA VAL A 645 17.86 19.52 17.62
C VAL A 645 17.66 19.79 16.14
N ILE A 646 16.62 20.55 15.79
CA ILE A 646 16.43 21.06 14.42
C ILE A 646 16.61 22.56 14.41
N THR A 647 17.26 23.07 13.36
CA THR A 647 17.40 24.49 13.11
C THR A 647 16.34 24.96 12.12
N GLY A 648 15.61 26.00 12.49
CA GLY A 648 14.61 26.65 11.65
C GLY A 648 15.24 27.33 10.44
N ASP A 649 14.54 27.26 9.30
CA ASP A 649 14.92 27.92 8.05
C ASP A 649 13.93 29.03 7.65
N GLY A 650 12.98 29.38 8.54
CA GLY A 650 11.91 30.35 8.31
C GLY A 650 10.90 29.96 7.23
N LYS A 651 10.99 28.76 6.63
CA LYS A 651 10.19 28.36 5.45
C LYS A 651 9.45 27.04 5.65
N ARG A 652 10.04 26.10 6.38
CA ARG A 652 9.53 24.73 6.53
C ARG A 652 9.00 24.49 7.93
N SER A 653 7.95 23.69 8.03
CA SER A 653 7.43 23.31 9.35
C SER A 653 8.36 22.33 10.07
N ILE A 654 8.25 22.24 11.39
CA ILE A 654 8.98 21.25 12.22
C ILE A 654 8.88 19.83 11.64
N ARG A 655 7.68 19.41 11.23
CA ARG A 655 7.44 18.11 10.57
C ARG A 655 8.27 17.94 9.31
N GLN A 656 8.32 18.96 8.46
CA GLN A 656 9.06 18.92 7.19
C GLN A 656 10.57 18.88 7.43
N LEU A 657 11.07 19.62 8.42
CA LEU A 657 12.47 19.60 8.83
C LEU A 657 12.87 18.21 9.36
N ILE A 658 12.06 17.59 10.23
CA ILE A 658 12.28 16.22 10.73
C ILE A 658 12.33 15.20 9.58
N LEU A 659 11.36 15.26 8.66
CA LEU A 659 11.29 14.31 7.54
C LEU A 659 12.39 14.52 6.49
N LYS A 660 12.91 15.75 6.35
CA LYS A 660 14.03 16.06 5.46
C LYS A 660 15.37 15.65 6.06
N HIS A 661 15.52 15.74 7.38
CA HIS A 661 16.80 15.47 8.05
C HIS A 661 17.25 14.00 7.86
N PRO A 662 18.51 13.74 7.47
CA PRO A 662 18.98 12.40 7.12
C PRO A 662 18.86 11.39 8.26
N ARG A 663 19.19 11.82 9.48
CA ARG A 663 19.05 11.06 10.73
C ARG A 663 17.61 11.03 11.27
N TYR A 664 17.02 12.19 11.57
CA TYR A 664 15.73 12.23 12.28
C TYR A 664 14.57 11.60 11.52
N ARG A 665 14.63 11.52 10.19
CA ARG A 665 13.64 10.76 9.41
C ARG A 665 13.63 9.26 9.75
N CYS A 666 14.74 8.69 10.20
CA CYS A 666 14.85 7.29 10.63
C CYS A 666 14.01 7.01 11.89
N GLN A 667 13.80 8.02 12.74
CA GLN A 667 12.97 7.94 13.96
C GLN A 667 11.78 8.93 13.93
N ALA A 668 11.35 9.37 12.73
CA ALA A 668 10.36 10.43 12.57
C ALA A 668 9.08 10.22 13.38
N ARG A 669 8.58 8.97 13.47
CA ARG A 669 7.35 8.66 14.21
C ARG A 669 7.43 9.11 15.68
N MET A 670 8.56 8.86 16.34
CA MET A 670 8.76 9.24 17.74
C MET A 670 8.85 10.76 17.89
N PHE A 671 9.66 11.42 17.05
CA PHE A 671 9.82 12.87 17.11
C PHE A 671 8.50 13.61 16.83
N LEU A 672 7.74 13.16 15.82
CA LEU A 672 6.46 13.76 15.45
C LEU A 672 5.38 13.59 16.53
N GLU A 673 5.38 12.47 17.27
CA GLU A 673 4.47 12.31 18.40
C GLU A 673 4.84 13.25 19.55
N ARG A 674 6.13 13.45 19.81
CA ARG A 674 6.61 14.36 20.87
C ARG A 674 6.27 15.82 20.59
N VAL A 675 6.44 16.27 19.34
CA VAL A 675 6.13 17.64 18.92
C VAL A 675 4.74 17.78 18.32
N ARG A 676 3.82 16.84 18.62
CA ARG A 676 2.51 16.73 17.95
C ARG A 676 1.71 18.03 17.92
N HIS A 677 1.76 18.81 19.00
CA HIS A 677 1.03 20.06 19.16
C HIS A 677 1.61 21.22 18.33
N GLU A 678 2.90 21.17 17.99
CA GLU A 678 3.59 22.24 17.27
C GLU A 678 4.21 21.79 15.94
N GLN A 679 4.04 20.54 15.52
CA GLN A 679 4.68 19.97 14.32
C GLN A 679 4.43 20.73 13.01
N HIS A 680 3.40 21.59 12.98
CA HIS A 680 3.02 22.45 11.86
C HIS A 680 3.55 23.89 11.97
N ARG A 681 4.12 24.27 13.11
CA ARG A 681 4.81 25.55 13.30
C ARG A 681 6.02 25.64 12.37
N ILE A 682 6.25 26.81 11.81
CA ILE A 682 7.45 27.16 11.04
C ILE A 682 8.38 27.91 11.99
N PRO A 683 9.50 27.30 12.42
CA PRO A 683 10.46 27.97 13.28
C PRO A 683 11.17 29.10 12.52
N GLU A 684 11.52 30.17 13.22
CA GLU A 684 12.26 31.30 12.65
C GLU A 684 13.64 30.86 12.14
N ASN A 685 14.27 31.68 11.29
CA ASN A 685 15.58 31.36 10.77
C ASN A 685 16.60 31.29 11.92
N ASN A 686 17.35 30.19 12.01
CA ASN A 686 18.29 29.87 13.10
C ASN A 686 17.64 29.58 14.47
N GLU A 687 16.31 29.51 14.57
CA GLU A 687 15.64 29.06 15.79
C GLU A 687 15.97 27.57 16.04
N THR A 688 16.50 27.25 17.22
CA THR A 688 16.79 25.86 17.60
C THR A 688 15.60 25.24 18.32
N VAL A 689 15.00 24.21 17.73
CA VAL A 689 13.93 23.44 18.36
C VAL A 689 14.48 22.10 18.87
N LYS A 690 14.42 21.91 20.18
CA LYS A 690 14.85 20.66 20.84
C LYS A 690 13.82 19.56 20.61
N LEU A 691 14.24 18.45 20.02
CA LEU A 691 13.41 17.27 19.80
C LEU A 691 13.51 16.26 20.94
N GLY A 692 14.35 16.48 21.96
CA GLY A 692 14.53 15.59 23.10
C GLY A 692 15.23 16.28 24.27
N LEU A 693 14.96 15.80 25.50
CA LEU A 693 15.45 16.39 26.74
C LEU A 693 16.56 15.56 27.42
N ALA A 694 16.80 14.33 26.97
CA ALA A 694 17.75 13.40 27.60
C ALA A 694 18.69 12.79 26.55
N GLY A 695 19.96 12.56 26.95
CA GLY A 695 21.02 11.98 26.13
C GLY A 695 20.85 10.47 25.92
N ASN A 696 19.67 10.03 25.49
CA ASN A 696 19.40 8.62 25.24
C ASN A 696 19.23 8.34 23.75
N HIS A 697 19.99 7.37 23.25
CA HIS A 697 19.93 6.88 21.87
C HIS A 697 18.52 6.43 21.46
N LYS A 698 17.79 5.69 22.31
CA LYS A 698 16.39 5.30 22.05
C LYS A 698 15.45 6.51 21.93
N GLN A 699 15.81 7.64 22.52
CA GLN A 699 15.08 8.91 22.47
C GLN A 699 15.56 9.83 21.34
N GLY A 700 16.51 9.38 20.52
CA GLY A 700 16.97 10.05 19.31
C GLY A 700 18.32 10.77 19.41
N ALA A 701 19.01 10.69 20.56
CA ALA A 701 20.35 11.25 20.69
C ALA A 701 21.34 10.55 19.76
N LYS A 702 22.27 11.29 19.15
CA LYS A 702 23.41 10.71 18.42
C LYS A 702 24.50 10.42 19.44
N PHE A 703 25.03 9.21 19.43
CA PHE A 703 26.20 8.83 20.22
C PHE A 703 27.41 8.84 19.29
N THR A 704 28.51 9.44 19.71
CA THR A 704 29.79 9.38 18.99
C THR A 704 30.90 8.96 19.93
N ASP A 705 31.91 8.32 19.35
CA ASP A 705 33.10 7.89 20.04
C ASP A 705 33.94 9.09 20.51
N GLY A 706 34.21 9.14 21.82
CA GLY A 706 34.89 10.25 22.49
C GLY A 706 36.32 9.93 22.92
N GLU A 707 36.99 8.97 22.29
CA GLU A 707 38.34 8.49 22.69
C GLU A 707 39.35 9.64 22.87
N HIS A 708 39.27 10.67 22.03
CA HIS A 708 40.13 11.86 22.08
C HIS A 708 39.97 12.71 23.35
N LEU A 709 38.90 12.52 24.13
CA LEU A 709 38.66 13.22 25.39
C LEU A 709 39.39 12.57 26.58
N ILE A 710 39.98 11.38 26.39
CA ILE A 710 40.69 10.66 27.44
C ILE A 710 42.05 11.33 27.68
N THR A 711 42.13 12.12 28.76
CA THR A 711 43.37 12.74 29.25
C THR A 711 43.87 12.04 30.51
N PRO A 712 45.16 12.19 30.87
CA PRO A 712 45.68 11.73 32.16
C PRO A 712 44.89 12.28 33.36
N GLU A 713 44.50 13.56 33.30
CA GLU A 713 43.78 14.27 34.35
C GLU A 713 42.36 13.72 34.52
N LEU A 714 41.60 13.57 33.41
CA LEU A 714 40.27 12.97 33.45
C LEU A 714 40.33 11.52 33.94
N SER A 715 41.31 10.75 33.46
CA SER A 715 41.49 9.35 33.87
C SER A 715 41.78 9.24 35.37
N ALA A 716 42.67 10.08 35.89
CA ALA A 716 43.00 10.12 37.31
C ALA A 716 41.79 10.56 38.16
N ARG A 717 41.03 11.57 37.70
CA ARG A 717 39.83 12.06 38.40
C ARG A 717 38.74 11.00 38.48
N ILE A 718 38.44 10.33 37.37
CA ILE A 718 37.43 9.25 37.32
C ILE A 718 37.87 8.05 38.16
N ASP A 719 39.14 7.64 38.05
CA ASP A 719 39.68 6.55 38.87
C ASP A 719 39.59 6.85 40.37
N MET A 720 39.93 8.08 40.78
CA MET A 720 39.81 8.51 42.17
C MET A 720 38.37 8.43 42.68
N ILE A 721 37.39 8.90 41.89
CA ILE A 721 35.97 8.85 42.26
C ILE A 721 35.48 7.39 42.31
N ALA A 722 35.83 6.56 41.32
CA ALA A 722 35.49 5.15 41.28
C ALA A 722 36.05 4.39 42.49
N ARG A 723 37.30 4.69 42.88
CA ARG A 723 37.94 4.16 44.09
C ARG A 723 37.32 4.66 45.39
N GLY A 724 36.58 5.77 45.39
CA GLY A 724 35.84 6.26 46.55
C GLY A 724 34.55 5.48 46.85
N PHE A 725 33.93 4.87 45.84
CA PHE A 725 32.64 4.20 45.99
C PHE A 725 32.69 2.99 46.92
N ARG A 726 31.86 2.97 47.97
CA ARG A 726 31.77 1.87 48.94
C ARG A 726 30.31 1.61 49.33
N ASP A 727 29.91 0.33 49.35
CA ASP A 727 28.65 -0.08 49.96
C ASP A 727 28.75 -0.11 51.50
N GLU A 728 27.67 -0.51 52.16
CA GLU A 728 27.60 -0.65 53.63
C GLU A 728 28.59 -1.67 54.20
N ASN A 729 29.10 -2.59 53.37
CA ASN A 729 30.08 -3.62 53.73
C ASN A 729 31.51 -3.25 53.29
N GLY A 730 31.74 -2.02 52.81
CA GLY A 730 33.04 -1.57 52.33
C GLY A 730 33.46 -2.14 50.97
N GLN A 731 32.53 -2.71 50.20
CA GLN A 731 32.77 -3.26 48.87
C GLN A 731 32.62 -2.18 47.78
N GLY A 732 33.55 -2.18 46.82
CA GLY A 732 33.52 -1.30 45.65
C GLY A 732 32.92 -1.94 44.40
N PHE A 733 33.04 -1.27 43.25
CA PHE A 733 32.70 -1.83 41.94
C PHE A 733 33.93 -1.87 41.02
N ASP A 734 33.86 -2.69 39.97
CA ASP A 734 34.96 -2.91 39.03
C ASP A 734 34.63 -2.46 37.61
N ILE A 735 33.35 -2.39 37.25
CA ILE A 735 32.89 -1.85 35.98
C ILE A 735 31.72 -0.90 36.22
N GLY A 736 31.82 0.32 35.68
CA GLY A 736 30.70 1.25 35.72
C GLY A 736 30.78 2.35 34.67
N ARG A 737 29.62 2.77 34.17
CA ARG A 737 29.48 3.92 33.28
C ARG A 737 28.99 5.13 34.06
N PHE A 738 29.84 6.15 34.16
CA PHE A 738 29.50 7.47 34.66
C PHE A 738 28.85 8.27 33.53
N ASP A 739 27.60 8.67 33.70
CA ASP A 739 26.99 9.70 32.85
C ASP A 739 27.25 11.06 33.49
N LEU A 740 27.91 11.94 32.74
CA LEU A 740 28.47 13.21 33.17
C LEU A 740 27.81 14.38 32.44
N ARG A 741 27.77 15.54 33.10
CA ARG A 741 27.45 16.84 32.52
C ARG A 741 28.62 17.79 32.73
N CYS A 742 28.94 18.58 31.71
CA CYS A 742 29.99 19.59 31.77
C CYS A 742 29.64 20.80 30.90
N GLU A 743 30.29 21.94 31.15
CA GLU A 743 30.09 23.16 30.36
C GLU A 743 30.71 23.04 28.96
N SER A 744 31.85 22.37 28.86
CA SER A 744 32.55 22.08 27.63
C SER A 744 33.34 20.77 27.73
N HIS A 745 33.81 20.26 26.60
CA HIS A 745 34.76 19.15 26.58
C HIS A 745 36.12 19.50 27.20
N GLU A 746 36.53 20.77 27.20
CA GLU A 746 37.78 21.22 27.81
C GLU A 746 37.70 21.13 29.35
N ASN A 747 36.59 21.56 29.95
CA ASN A 747 36.34 21.39 31.38
C ASN A 747 36.35 19.90 31.79
N LEU A 748 35.73 19.05 30.95
CA LEU A 748 35.74 17.60 31.19
C LEU A 748 37.18 17.05 31.23
N SER A 749 38.03 17.46 30.27
CA SER A 749 39.42 17.00 30.18
C SER A 749 40.28 17.39 31.39
N VAL A 750 39.95 18.45 32.12
CA VAL A 750 40.64 18.84 33.37
C VAL A 750 39.96 18.32 34.64
N GLY A 751 38.92 17.50 34.51
CA GLY A 751 38.24 16.85 35.64
C GLY A 751 37.11 17.66 36.26
N GLU A 752 36.60 18.69 35.58
CA GLU A 752 35.46 19.50 36.00
C GLU A 752 34.17 19.02 35.32
N PHE A 753 33.34 18.31 36.10
CA PHE A 753 32.08 17.75 35.63
C PHE A 753 31.13 17.42 36.80
N GLY A 754 29.85 17.28 36.49
CA GLY A 754 28.82 16.74 37.38
C GLY A 754 28.39 15.34 36.94
N ILE A 755 28.54 14.34 37.81
CA ILE A 755 28.02 12.98 37.64
C ILE A 755 26.51 13.01 37.91
N ILE A 756 25.73 12.69 36.88
CA ILE A 756 24.27 12.59 36.95
C ILE A 756 23.79 11.16 37.25
N GLU A 757 24.56 10.15 36.86
CA GLU A 757 24.21 8.74 37.02
C GLU A 757 25.46 7.85 36.96
N LEU A 758 25.50 6.80 37.77
CA LEU A 758 26.44 5.69 37.65
C LEU A 758 25.64 4.42 37.36
N ASN A 759 26.03 3.72 36.31
CA ASN A 759 25.41 2.46 35.92
C ASN A 759 26.42 1.30 36.09
N GLY A 760 25.95 0.09 36.45
CA GLY A 760 26.79 -1.08 36.76
C GLY A 760 27.21 -1.91 35.53
N LEU A 761 27.36 -3.22 35.69
CA LEU A 761 27.86 -4.14 34.65
C LEU A 761 26.99 -4.19 33.38
N ALA A 762 25.69 -3.91 33.49
CA ALA A 762 24.79 -3.87 32.34
C ALA A 762 25.02 -2.66 31.41
N SER A 763 25.93 -1.76 31.77
CA SER A 763 26.27 -0.56 31.01
C SER A 763 27.20 -0.91 29.86
N GLU A 764 26.62 -1.34 28.74
CA GLU A 764 27.39 -1.52 27.52
C GLU A 764 28.14 -0.23 27.11
N PRO A 765 29.30 -0.36 26.44
CA PRO A 765 29.99 0.78 25.86
C PRO A 765 29.13 1.42 24.77
N THR A 766 28.47 2.54 25.08
CA THR A 766 27.47 3.17 24.21
C THR A 766 28.04 3.85 22.96
N ASN A 767 29.36 4.05 22.88
CA ASN A 767 30.04 4.49 21.67
C ASN A 767 29.93 3.48 20.53
N LEU A 768 29.54 2.22 20.81
CA LEU A 768 29.24 1.21 19.79
C LEU A 768 28.14 1.64 18.80
N TYR A 769 27.30 2.60 19.18
CA TYR A 769 26.22 3.15 18.34
C TYR A 769 26.69 4.32 17.45
N ASP A 770 28.00 4.61 17.40
CA ASP A 770 28.52 5.67 16.55
C ASP A 770 28.27 5.37 15.06
N PRO A 771 27.49 6.22 14.34
CA PRO A 771 27.19 6.00 12.93
C PRO A 771 28.40 6.17 12.01
N GLU A 772 29.51 6.75 12.48
CA GLU A 772 30.75 6.91 11.72
C GLU A 772 31.70 5.72 11.88
N ARG A 773 31.40 4.79 12.80
CA ARG A 773 32.13 3.54 13.00
C ARG A 773 31.42 2.37 12.30
N SER A 774 32.15 1.31 11.98
CA SER A 774 31.56 0.10 11.39
C SER A 774 31.00 -0.85 12.46
N ILE A 775 30.04 -1.69 12.09
CA ILE A 775 29.56 -2.77 12.98
C ILE A 775 30.69 -3.71 13.44
N PHE A 776 31.72 -3.93 12.61
CA PHE A 776 32.89 -4.73 12.98
C PHE A 776 33.73 -4.07 14.07
N TRP A 777 33.85 -2.74 14.05
CA TRP A 777 34.46 -1.97 15.13
C TRP A 777 33.64 -2.11 16.42
N ALA A 778 32.32 -1.94 16.35
CA ALA A 778 31.41 -2.11 17.48
C ALA A 778 31.52 -3.51 18.09
N TRP A 779 31.56 -4.56 17.26
CA TRP A 779 31.77 -5.94 17.70
C TRP A 779 33.14 -6.21 18.32
N ARG A 780 34.18 -5.48 17.92
CA ARG A 780 35.51 -5.56 18.55
C ARG A 780 35.49 -4.94 19.94
N VAL A 781 34.92 -3.75 20.08
CA VAL A 781 34.73 -3.06 21.38
C VAL A 781 33.89 -3.91 22.31
N LEU A 782 32.74 -4.41 21.85
CA LEU A 782 31.84 -5.22 22.65
C LEU A 782 32.48 -6.53 23.12
N ARG A 783 33.22 -7.23 22.24
CA ARG A 783 33.96 -8.45 22.63
C ARG A 783 35.06 -8.14 23.66
N GLY A 784 35.78 -7.04 23.50
CA GLY A 784 36.80 -6.61 24.45
C GLY A 784 36.21 -6.34 25.83
N TYR A 785 35.10 -5.61 25.89
CA TYR A 785 34.38 -5.30 27.12
C TYR A 785 33.96 -6.56 27.88
N TRP A 786 33.28 -7.50 27.20
CA TRP A 786 32.82 -8.73 27.85
C TRP A 786 33.98 -9.66 28.24
N LYS A 787 35.06 -9.71 27.46
CA LYS A 787 36.27 -10.45 27.85
C LYS A 787 36.88 -9.88 29.13
N HIS A 788 36.92 -8.55 29.24
CA HIS A 788 37.40 -7.85 30.44
C HIS A 788 36.53 -8.15 31.66
N ALA A 789 35.20 -8.11 31.49
CA ALA A 789 34.25 -8.49 32.54
C ALA A 789 34.41 -9.95 32.98
N GLU A 790 34.66 -10.89 32.05
CA GLU A 790 34.97 -12.29 32.39
C GLU A 790 36.25 -12.38 33.24
N SER A 791 37.32 -11.66 32.88
CA SER A 791 38.56 -11.64 33.66
C SER A 791 38.39 -11.05 35.06
N LEU A 792 37.59 -10.01 35.22
CA LEU A 792 37.27 -9.43 36.53
C LEU A 792 36.43 -10.38 37.40
N ALA A 793 35.43 -11.03 36.81
CA ALA A 793 34.64 -12.04 37.50
C ALA A 793 35.54 -13.16 38.04
N ASP A 794 36.48 -13.62 37.22
CA ASP A 794 37.41 -14.68 37.58
C ASP A 794 38.34 -14.28 38.73
N ALA A 795 38.87 -13.06 38.69
CA ALA A 795 39.68 -12.51 39.78
C ALA A 795 38.89 -12.35 41.09
N ARG A 796 37.64 -11.85 41.02
CA ARG A 796 36.77 -11.69 42.19
C ARG A 796 36.35 -13.01 42.83
N ILE A 797 36.10 -14.03 42.00
CA ILE A 797 35.78 -15.38 42.47
C ILE A 797 37.02 -16.01 43.11
N ALA A 798 38.19 -15.90 42.47
CA ALA A 798 39.44 -16.48 42.99
C ALA A 798 39.84 -15.90 44.35
N THR A 799 39.57 -14.60 44.57
CA THR A 799 39.86 -13.89 45.82
C THR A 799 38.74 -13.99 46.86
N SER A 800 37.64 -14.69 46.55
CA SER A 800 36.44 -14.78 47.39
C SER A 800 35.81 -13.42 47.74
N THR A 801 36.13 -12.35 46.99
CA THR A 801 35.59 -11.00 47.20
C THR A 801 34.31 -10.72 46.41
N GLY A 802 33.96 -11.57 45.44
CA GLY A 802 32.68 -11.56 44.72
C GLY A 802 32.00 -12.92 44.72
N LYS A 803 30.66 -12.94 44.83
CA LYS A 803 29.86 -14.19 44.89
C LYS A 803 28.92 -14.31 43.68
N PRO A 804 29.07 -15.33 42.83
CA PRO A 804 28.13 -15.60 41.74
C PRO A 804 26.73 -15.93 42.24
N ILE A 805 25.70 -15.40 41.60
CA ILE A 805 24.32 -15.82 41.86
C ILE A 805 24.06 -17.26 41.39
N GLY A 806 23.14 -17.95 42.04
CA GLY A 806 22.75 -19.32 41.65
C GLY A 806 22.19 -19.42 40.22
N THR A 807 22.36 -20.58 39.59
CA THR A 807 21.94 -20.85 38.20
C THR A 807 20.43 -20.68 37.96
N ARG A 808 19.59 -20.98 38.95
CA ARG A 808 18.13 -20.71 38.91
C ARG A 808 17.83 -19.21 38.88
N SER A 809 18.53 -18.42 39.70
CA SER A 809 18.41 -16.95 39.71
C SER A 809 18.89 -16.35 38.39
N THR A 810 20.00 -16.87 37.86
CA THR A 810 20.56 -16.51 36.55
C THR A 810 19.55 -16.74 35.43
N ARG A 811 18.93 -17.92 35.35
CA ARG A 811 17.93 -18.25 34.32
C ARG A 811 16.70 -17.34 34.39
N ARG A 812 16.17 -17.08 35.60
CA ARG A 812 15.04 -16.16 35.81
C ARG A 812 15.38 -14.74 35.36
N LYS A 813 16.58 -14.25 35.69
CA LYS A 813 17.05 -12.91 35.31
C LYS A 813 17.33 -12.80 33.81
N LEU A 814 17.88 -13.83 33.17
CA LEU A 814 18.05 -13.89 31.71
C LEU A 814 16.72 -13.88 30.97
N LEU A 815 15.74 -14.66 31.42
CA LEU A 815 14.39 -14.62 30.84
C LEU A 815 13.73 -13.25 31.02
N GLY A 816 13.97 -12.58 32.14
CA GLY A 816 13.56 -11.19 32.36
C GLY A 816 14.26 -10.20 31.43
N TRP A 817 15.58 -10.30 31.27
CA TRP A 817 16.39 -9.45 30.40
C TRP A 817 16.05 -9.66 28.91
N LEU A 818 15.91 -10.91 28.46
CA LEU A 818 15.48 -11.27 27.10
C LEU A 818 14.02 -10.85 26.84
N GLY A 819 13.12 -11.05 27.81
CA GLY A 819 11.72 -10.60 27.72
C GLY A 819 11.61 -9.08 27.57
N ARG A 820 12.41 -8.32 28.33
CA ARG A 820 12.52 -6.85 28.20
C ARG A 820 13.12 -6.43 26.85
N GLY A 821 14.16 -7.13 26.36
CA GLY A 821 14.79 -6.87 25.07
C GLY A 821 13.89 -7.17 23.86
N LEU A 822 12.97 -8.12 23.98
CA LEU A 822 12.00 -8.49 22.93
C LEU A 822 10.69 -7.69 23.00
N GLY A 823 10.54 -6.76 23.95
CA GLY A 823 9.33 -5.94 24.11
C GLY A 823 8.11 -6.72 24.62
N LEU A 824 8.31 -7.91 25.16
CA LEU A 824 7.27 -8.68 25.85
C LEU A 824 7.07 -8.03 27.22
N LYS A 825 5.99 -7.26 27.38
CA LYS A 825 5.53 -6.82 28.70
C LYS A 825 5.32 -8.07 29.55
N THR A 826 6.25 -8.35 30.45
CA THR A 826 5.94 -9.18 31.62
C THR A 826 4.93 -8.37 32.43
N ARG A 827 3.64 -8.71 32.32
CA ARG A 827 2.66 -8.33 33.33
C ARG A 827 3.25 -8.76 34.67
N ARG A 828 3.53 -7.78 35.53
CA ARG A 828 3.67 -8.05 36.96
C ARG A 828 2.30 -8.43 37.51
#